data_AF-A0A3D1IND6-F1
#
_entry.id   AF-A0A3D1IND6-F1
#
_cell.length_a   1.000
_cell.length_b   1.000
_cell.length_c   1.000
_cell.angle_alpha   90.00
_cell.angle_beta   90.00
_cell.angle_gamma   90.00
#
_symmetry.space_group_name_H-M   'P 1'
#
loop_
_entity.id
_entity.type
_entity.pdbx_description
1 polymer ?
#
loop_
_entity_poly.entity_id
_entity_poly.type
_entity_poly.pdbx_seq_one_letter_code
_entity_poly.pdbx_strand_id
1 'polypeptide(L)'
;MGNMKRLCLVWACLFGLWAAPKASAFVMVGPMDPAELASGGIDFNYTDDLGGPKDLKTFFRWNIPLLTYAFDASFMQYFGLEGRDAVKEAFTSVNDFFHNNEYSGVSSLELTTHGFRSNYNTTWLNTTAKNAQVIDIKSLTLGLIINHLGLGNPYRYSFGIHSTSTNSAGTQINFNVRLRNFDPITYKPTSLINNVAFSYRLIHDAPPSVGVTTLPTFADMEEFTTDTTGNAWTSLSAITDAFYGNTAIFWTEQPTLFGFGVYYDGKNAMGGHYEPRHALTYDDAGGLKYLYRTNNYVYEGLDPNVVLMVPANFLPTFAIPVFPGGGGRIYPDPTGIQGSYVPRRNAGLIPGLPITSSVPVQAPPALVDIAMRGGINKIQFQEQQFDSFLGINFTATTHEWTDVFVSTNGQNVVNLNDTTPGASAFIGVPTLKHFTQQVGRAIFQPDILFVADELGVSPDGIPIAFNRTDNTVWVDNYTNNLGPAQLLTTNVGPGSIGGPIQYTFTKLGQGFEVIWSGEASVVGNTNTYSLWGHIKGPGPNDIVVFPNDAQMSILENAISPATAVPVITRIIDAGEDNRLTRTQENLIIEGSNLASVTAIQILNGNLVLQTIQGSVVQTFINSHNQIIIPPGHINETAEGADGTRTVVLWNTVGKSDASTAIGIATGVPVVTGTSRDRLNYDRVEHNVDIYGYGFRSGQAFTDDGNATLTYFRVESADGTMVFPADGNSSAATFEIKSDTHAVLPVNAITAIADGSNRRLRIARGPATDALSSTNNVALIANITTTPTISNLSLDSNNNFRRDEAMTISGTALNTARRIELINSDGSSLDPATYLDLPYPGVSVDDNGSRIQISSNTFLTSTADGNGSANLRIFKIFNSVGASDSNTTFNVNAQPTVLFLAGFTAPFTFNRDAVTGDNVTLTGSNLKNVTEIQLVDENGSDLSGTPSISVPVTGVTVSDTSIVINTKTVQFGNGTNADSNTTSKWRRFKLLSARDAALSPQNLRFQVGTPPSFTSFATTGGTSNYRRDSDTLTITGTGFGLVTSAEIVDVNGLTIAANSAANTTSGLAIDSGTQFRVPANSFFNANRLDSSGANSRRLKITTPFGVVVSDNNSTGAFTISATPTFHANLSTSFAGGGYNGGSNTYNWNDGKLTLNGNNFLGVETIRFEDNGSDTYINVSFNPHAPPAGLIVNAEGTQLTVTKDFINDRNASWASSGGNATRRIRLTSAADQNATSGLIITSTTTN
;
A
#
# COMPACT_ATOMS: atom_id res chain seq x y z
N MET A 1 40.61 -0.26 10.24
CA MET A 1 39.63 -1.33 10.54
C MET A 1 38.85 -1.16 11.86
N GLY A 2 39.31 -0.37 12.85
CA GLY A 2 38.57 -0.15 14.11
C GLY A 2 37.42 0.86 14.06
N ASN A 3 37.49 1.88 13.19
CA ASN A 3 36.49 2.96 13.14
C ASN A 3 35.25 2.66 12.29
N MET A 4 35.29 1.70 11.37
CA MET A 4 34.13 1.27 10.58
C MET A 4 33.13 0.43 11.38
N LYS A 5 33.60 -0.34 12.38
CA LYS A 5 32.71 -1.15 13.24
C LYS A 5 31.87 -0.31 14.19
N ARG A 6 32.37 0.85 14.63
CA ARG A 6 31.61 1.80 15.48
C ARG A 6 30.62 2.63 14.67
N LEU A 7 30.93 2.95 13.41
CA LEU A 7 29.99 3.66 12.53
C LEU A 7 28.83 2.76 12.07
N CYS A 8 29.09 1.47 11.78
CA CYS A 8 28.03 0.48 11.51
C CYS A 8 27.15 0.19 12.73
N LEU A 9 27.69 0.23 13.96
CA LEU A 9 26.89 0.05 15.19
C LEU A 9 25.97 1.26 15.43
N VAL A 10 26.43 2.48 15.15
CA VAL A 10 25.64 3.70 15.30
C VAL A 10 24.56 3.83 14.22
N TRP A 11 24.84 3.38 12.98
CA TRP A 11 23.83 3.33 11.91
C TRP A 11 22.82 2.18 12.10
N ALA A 12 23.22 1.02 12.64
CA ALA A 12 22.29 -0.04 13.03
C ALA A 12 21.38 0.40 14.20
N CYS A 13 21.89 1.19 15.14
CA CYS A 13 21.08 1.78 16.20
C CYS A 13 20.15 2.90 15.70
N LEU A 14 20.55 3.73 14.73
CA LEU A 14 19.68 4.79 14.19
C LEU A 14 18.56 4.27 13.26
N PHE A 15 18.80 3.22 12.47
CA PHE A 15 17.73 2.58 11.67
C PHE A 15 16.85 1.63 12.48
N GLY A 16 17.35 1.08 13.59
CA GLY A 16 16.52 0.31 14.54
C GLY A 16 15.55 1.17 15.36
N LEU A 17 15.66 2.50 15.30
CA LEU A 17 14.82 3.45 16.04
C LEU A 17 13.64 4.03 15.22
N TRP A 18 13.48 3.61 13.96
CA TRP A 18 12.33 3.96 13.10
C TRP A 18 11.44 2.75 12.70
N ALA A 19 11.69 1.58 13.28
CA ALA A 19 10.73 0.49 13.31
C ALA A 19 10.33 0.27 14.77
N ALA A 20 9.38 1.07 15.27
CA ALA A 20 8.63 0.63 16.43
C ALA A 20 8.04 -0.75 16.07
N PRO A 21 8.26 -1.82 16.86
CA PRO A 21 7.50 -3.05 16.69
C PRO A 21 6.03 -2.67 16.69
N LYS A 22 5.33 -3.02 15.60
CA LYS A 22 3.88 -2.90 15.51
C LYS A 22 3.32 -3.70 16.69
N ALA A 23 2.65 -3.03 17.60
CA ALA A 23 2.12 -3.61 18.82
C ALA A 23 0.75 -4.22 18.50
N SER A 24 0.58 -5.54 18.47
CA SER A 24 -0.72 -6.27 18.29
C SER A 24 -1.23 -6.72 19.65
N ALA A 25 -2.51 -7.01 19.94
CA ALA A 25 -2.98 -7.07 21.33
C ALA A 25 -4.21 -7.92 21.73
N PHE A 26 -4.29 -8.22 23.03
CA PHE A 26 -5.37 -8.95 23.71
C PHE A 26 -6.13 -8.13 24.76
N VAL A 27 -7.36 -8.55 25.09
CA VAL A 27 -8.19 -7.98 26.17
C VAL A 27 -8.48 -9.03 27.26
N MET A 28 -8.50 -8.61 28.52
CA MET A 28 -8.85 -9.44 29.68
C MET A 28 -10.26 -9.10 30.18
N VAL A 29 -10.98 -10.06 30.78
CA VAL A 29 -12.36 -9.88 31.26
C VAL A 29 -12.49 -10.18 32.76
N GLY A 30 -13.46 -9.55 33.43
CA GLY A 30 -13.90 -9.93 34.76
C GLY A 30 -14.94 -8.99 35.40
N PRO A 31 -15.40 -9.27 36.63
CA PRO A 31 -16.38 -8.47 37.37
C PRO A 31 -16.01 -7.00 37.44
N MET A 32 -16.93 -6.07 37.14
CA MET A 32 -16.68 -4.62 37.09
C MET A 32 -17.15 -3.91 38.37
N ASP A 33 -16.52 -2.79 38.71
CA ASP A 33 -17.05 -1.88 39.74
C ASP A 33 -18.36 -1.26 39.21
N PRO A 34 -19.46 -1.20 40.00
CA PRO A 34 -20.70 -0.53 39.58
C PRO A 34 -20.50 0.89 39.04
N ALA A 35 -19.49 1.63 39.51
CA ALA A 35 -19.17 2.98 39.00
C ALA A 35 -18.50 2.97 37.61
N GLU A 36 -17.98 1.82 37.17
CA GLU A 36 -17.43 1.62 35.82
C GLU A 36 -18.44 1.01 34.84
N LEU A 37 -19.54 0.44 35.35
CA LEU A 37 -20.68 -0.01 34.54
C LEU A 37 -21.56 1.17 34.12
N ALA A 38 -21.70 2.16 34.99
CA ALA A 38 -22.46 3.37 34.72
C ALA A 38 -21.90 4.57 35.47
N SER A 39 -21.90 5.75 34.82
CA SER A 39 -21.51 7.01 35.45
C SER A 39 -22.51 8.12 35.13
N GLY A 40 -22.99 8.80 36.18
CA GLY A 40 -23.94 9.90 36.04
C GLY A 40 -25.32 9.49 35.53
N GLY A 41 -25.70 8.21 35.65
CA GLY A 41 -26.97 7.66 35.15
C GLY A 41 -26.92 7.18 33.68
N ILE A 42 -25.75 7.17 33.06
CA ILE A 42 -25.51 6.62 31.72
C ILE A 42 -24.97 5.19 31.87
N ASP A 43 -25.61 4.21 31.23
CA ASP A 43 -25.10 2.84 31.08
C ASP A 43 -24.03 2.77 29.99
N PHE A 44 -22.87 2.16 30.28
CA PHE A 44 -21.74 2.01 29.36
C PHE A 44 -21.72 0.71 28.55
N ASN A 45 -22.82 -0.04 28.53
CA ASN A 45 -23.00 -1.23 27.70
C ASN A 45 -22.03 -2.39 27.97
N TYR A 46 -21.60 -2.55 29.22
CA TYR A 46 -20.84 -3.73 29.65
C TYR A 46 -21.79 -4.89 30.01
N THR A 47 -22.39 -5.52 29.00
CA THR A 47 -23.46 -6.55 29.12
C THR A 47 -23.01 -8.01 28.90
N ASP A 48 -21.74 -8.36 29.15
CA ASP A 48 -21.29 -9.78 29.13
C ASP A 48 -21.44 -10.42 30.52
N ASP A 49 -21.89 -11.67 30.55
CA ASP A 49 -22.06 -12.49 31.76
C ASP A 49 -20.78 -12.61 32.60
N LEU A 50 -19.61 -12.50 31.97
CA LEU A 50 -18.30 -12.55 32.65
C LEU A 50 -17.84 -11.17 33.15
N GLY A 51 -18.58 -10.11 32.85
CA GLY A 51 -18.31 -8.73 33.26
C GLY A 51 -17.78 -7.86 32.13
N GLY A 52 -16.70 -7.12 32.37
CA GLY A 52 -16.14 -6.15 31.42
C GLY A 52 -14.61 -6.15 31.39
N PRO A 53 -14.00 -5.27 30.58
CA PRO A 53 -12.56 -5.29 30.36
C PRO A 53 -11.73 -4.92 31.58
N LYS A 54 -10.58 -5.59 31.72
CA LYS A 54 -9.62 -5.36 32.81
C LYS A 54 -8.32 -4.73 32.35
N ASP A 55 -7.78 -3.89 33.23
CA ASP A 55 -6.44 -3.33 33.09
C ASP A 55 -5.39 -4.36 33.53
N LEU A 56 -4.13 -4.10 33.20
CA LEU A 56 -3.02 -4.90 33.71
C LEU A 56 -3.05 -4.88 35.24
N LYS A 57 -2.89 -6.06 35.84
CA LYS A 57 -2.92 -6.29 37.30
C LYS A 57 -4.29 -6.17 37.97
N THR A 58 -5.38 -6.01 37.22
CA THR A 58 -6.76 -6.08 37.75
C THR A 58 -7.55 -7.25 37.16
N PHE A 59 -6.84 -8.20 36.54
CA PHE A 59 -7.40 -9.38 35.86
C PHE A 59 -7.87 -10.48 36.82
N PHE A 60 -8.63 -11.43 36.26
CA PHE A 60 -9.06 -12.66 36.92
C PHE A 60 -8.48 -13.87 36.19
N ARG A 61 -8.06 -14.90 36.93
CA ARG A 61 -7.52 -16.15 36.38
C ARG A 61 -7.76 -17.34 37.30
N TRP A 62 -7.60 -18.55 36.78
CA TRP A 62 -7.51 -19.75 37.63
C TRP A 62 -6.16 -19.85 38.34
N ASN A 63 -6.16 -20.35 39.56
CA ASN A 63 -4.94 -20.67 40.32
C ASN A 63 -4.83 -22.16 40.69
N ILE A 64 -5.63 -23.00 40.03
CA ILE A 64 -5.60 -24.46 40.15
C ILE A 64 -5.03 -25.05 38.84
N PRO A 65 -4.00 -25.92 38.90
CA PRO A 65 -3.35 -26.44 37.69
C PRO A 65 -4.07 -27.61 37.01
N LEU A 66 -5.06 -28.23 37.66
CA LEU A 66 -5.88 -29.31 37.09
C LEU A 66 -7.37 -29.00 37.26
N LEU A 67 -8.11 -29.02 36.16
CA LEU A 67 -9.57 -28.89 36.14
C LEU A 67 -10.19 -30.14 35.49
N THR A 68 -11.36 -30.53 35.96
CA THR A 68 -12.11 -31.69 35.46
C THR A 68 -13.31 -31.25 34.63
N TYR A 69 -13.61 -31.97 33.55
CA TYR A 69 -14.83 -31.73 32.77
C TYR A 69 -15.58 -33.02 32.49
N ALA A 70 -16.90 -32.91 32.32
CA ALA A 70 -17.75 -34.06 32.02
C ALA A 70 -19.01 -33.67 31.23
N PHE A 71 -19.75 -34.68 30.74
CA PHE A 71 -20.93 -34.50 29.89
C PHE A 71 -22.18 -35.01 30.61
N ASP A 72 -23.21 -34.18 30.68
CA ASP A 72 -24.52 -34.59 31.18
C ASP A 72 -25.23 -35.53 30.18
N ALA A 73 -26.15 -36.35 30.68
CA ALA A 73 -26.91 -37.25 29.82
C ALA A 73 -27.72 -36.49 28.76
N SER A 74 -28.22 -35.29 29.06
CA SER A 74 -28.92 -34.46 28.09
C SER A 74 -28.04 -34.07 26.89
N PHE A 75 -26.76 -33.78 27.13
CA PHE A 75 -25.78 -33.50 26.08
C PHE A 75 -25.52 -34.74 25.25
N MET A 76 -25.28 -35.88 25.91
CA MET A 76 -25.05 -37.16 25.24
C MET A 76 -26.27 -37.60 24.42
N GLN A 77 -27.49 -37.30 24.86
CA GLN A 77 -28.72 -37.61 24.13
C GLN A 77 -28.86 -36.83 22.82
N TYR A 78 -28.42 -35.57 22.81
CA TYR A 78 -28.61 -34.69 21.66
C TYR A 78 -27.42 -34.71 20.70
N PHE A 79 -26.19 -34.65 21.23
CA PHE A 79 -24.96 -34.55 20.46
C PHE A 79 -24.20 -35.89 20.30
N GLY A 80 -24.50 -36.88 21.12
CA GLY A 80 -23.89 -38.20 21.05
C GLY A 80 -22.37 -38.21 21.27
N LEU A 81 -21.74 -39.32 20.88
CA LEU A 81 -20.28 -39.49 20.96
C LEU A 81 -19.54 -38.49 20.08
N GLU A 82 -20.12 -38.12 18.93
CA GLU A 82 -19.48 -37.24 17.97
C GLU A 82 -19.36 -35.81 18.49
N GLY A 83 -20.38 -35.26 19.17
CA GLY A 83 -20.24 -33.96 19.81
C GLY A 83 -19.34 -33.98 21.05
N ARG A 84 -19.26 -35.12 21.76
CA ARG A 84 -18.26 -35.33 22.83
C ARG A 84 -16.84 -35.27 22.26
N ASP A 85 -16.58 -35.91 21.12
CA ASP A 85 -15.29 -35.86 20.43
C ASP A 85 -14.96 -34.42 19.98
N ALA A 86 -15.94 -33.68 19.44
CA ALA A 86 -15.78 -32.28 19.07
C ALA A 86 -15.34 -31.38 20.25
N VAL A 87 -15.98 -31.55 21.42
CA VAL A 87 -15.61 -30.85 22.66
C VAL A 87 -14.21 -31.27 23.14
N LYS A 88 -13.87 -32.55 23.03
CA LYS A 88 -12.55 -33.06 23.40
C LYS A 88 -11.42 -32.50 22.53
N GLU A 89 -11.67 -32.24 21.26
CA GLU A 89 -10.71 -31.56 20.39
C GLU A 89 -10.41 -30.12 20.86
N ALA A 90 -11.42 -29.40 21.36
CA ALA A 90 -11.23 -28.09 21.97
C ALA A 90 -10.32 -28.17 23.21
N PHE A 91 -10.59 -29.09 24.13
CA PHE A 91 -9.71 -29.29 25.30
C PHE A 91 -8.30 -29.75 24.92
N THR A 92 -8.16 -30.55 23.87
CA THR A 92 -6.85 -30.97 23.35
C THR A 92 -6.03 -29.76 22.91
N SER A 93 -6.66 -28.79 22.23
CA SER A 93 -6.01 -27.56 21.78
C SER A 93 -5.50 -26.71 22.96
N VAL A 94 -6.31 -26.59 24.02
CA VAL A 94 -5.92 -25.85 25.24
C VAL A 94 -4.85 -26.58 26.04
N ASN A 95 -4.97 -27.90 26.21
CA ASN A 95 -3.98 -28.72 26.92
C ASN A 95 -2.61 -28.67 26.22
N ASP A 96 -2.58 -28.80 24.89
CA ASP A 96 -1.37 -28.69 24.07
C ASP A 96 -0.75 -27.28 24.19
N PHE A 97 -1.57 -26.23 24.31
CA PHE A 97 -1.08 -24.87 24.53
C PHE A 97 -0.33 -24.70 25.86
N PHE A 98 -0.79 -25.31 26.96
CA PHE A 98 -0.11 -25.20 28.26
C PHE A 98 1.07 -26.17 28.41
N HIS A 99 1.04 -27.32 27.74
CA HIS A 99 2.08 -28.33 27.87
C HIS A 99 2.17 -29.23 26.64
N ASN A 100 3.35 -29.31 26.03
CA ASN A 100 3.63 -30.18 24.89
C ASN A 100 5.11 -30.61 24.86
N ASN A 101 5.54 -31.22 23.75
CA ASN A 101 6.91 -31.72 23.57
C ASN A 101 7.95 -30.61 23.32
N GLU A 102 7.53 -29.42 22.88
CA GLU A 102 8.42 -28.29 22.60
C GLU A 102 8.66 -27.42 23.84
N TYR A 103 7.63 -27.20 24.65
CA TYR A 103 7.71 -26.39 25.86
C TYR A 103 6.74 -26.86 26.95
N SER A 104 7.06 -26.48 28.20
CA SER A 104 6.38 -26.97 29.39
C SER A 104 5.94 -25.80 30.27
N GLY A 105 4.74 -25.29 29.99
CA GLY A 105 4.15 -24.12 30.64
C GLY A 105 4.43 -22.82 29.89
N VAL A 106 3.50 -21.86 30.02
CA VAL A 106 3.49 -20.61 29.25
C VAL A 106 4.67 -19.68 29.54
N SER A 107 5.36 -19.87 30.67
CA SER A 107 6.59 -19.12 30.97
C SER A 107 7.76 -19.53 30.07
N SER A 108 7.72 -20.75 29.50
CA SER A 108 8.70 -21.25 28.52
C SER A 108 8.24 -21.12 27.06
N LEU A 109 6.98 -20.71 26.84
CA LEU A 109 6.43 -20.46 25.51
C LEU A 109 7.07 -19.21 24.92
N GLU A 110 7.71 -19.31 23.76
CA GLU A 110 8.14 -18.18 22.95
C GLU A 110 7.25 -18.01 21.72
N LEU A 111 6.48 -16.92 21.66
CA LEU A 111 5.47 -16.69 20.62
C LEU A 111 6.06 -16.70 19.21
N THR A 112 7.35 -16.38 19.05
CA THR A 112 8.02 -16.43 17.75
C THR A 112 8.43 -17.85 17.38
N THR A 113 9.17 -18.53 18.25
CA THR A 113 9.74 -19.85 17.99
C THR A 113 8.67 -20.93 17.88
N HIS A 114 7.58 -20.80 18.63
CA HIS A 114 6.49 -21.78 18.67
C HIS A 114 5.29 -21.38 17.79
N GLY A 115 5.51 -20.66 16.68
CA GLY A 115 4.51 -20.55 15.60
C GLY A 115 3.36 -19.56 15.77
N PHE A 116 3.30 -18.78 16.85
CA PHE A 116 2.21 -17.79 17.05
C PHE A 116 2.45 -16.46 16.33
N ARG A 117 3.71 -16.03 16.16
CA ARG A 117 4.08 -14.74 15.56
C ARG A 117 3.93 -14.75 14.04
N SER A 118 2.68 -14.83 13.59
CA SER A 118 2.11 -14.70 12.23
C SER A 118 0.75 -15.40 12.15
N ASN A 119 0.30 -16.06 13.23
CA ASN A 119 -0.97 -16.76 13.31
C ASN A 119 -2.12 -15.81 13.67
N TYR A 120 -2.45 -14.88 12.77
CA TYR A 120 -3.46 -13.85 12.98
C TYR A 120 -4.90 -14.28 12.66
N ASN A 121 -5.05 -15.36 11.88
CA ASN A 121 -6.35 -15.93 11.57
C ASN A 121 -6.28 -17.46 11.62
N THR A 122 -7.22 -18.05 12.37
CA THR A 122 -7.39 -19.50 12.54
C THR A 122 -8.74 -19.99 12.00
N THR A 123 -9.56 -19.09 11.45
CA THR A 123 -10.89 -19.36 10.90
C THR A 123 -10.80 -20.01 9.52
N TRP A 124 -11.66 -20.99 9.29
CA TRP A 124 -11.82 -21.69 8.03
C TRP A 124 -13.30 -21.81 7.68
N LEU A 125 -13.61 -21.75 6.39
CA LEU A 125 -14.99 -21.82 5.90
C LEU A 125 -15.26 -23.19 5.28
N ASN A 126 -16.27 -23.88 5.81
CA ASN A 126 -16.94 -24.96 5.12
C ASN A 126 -18.25 -24.44 4.49
N THR A 127 -18.29 -24.39 3.16
CA THR A 127 -19.42 -23.83 2.41
C THR A 127 -20.71 -24.65 2.57
N THR A 128 -20.59 -25.97 2.72
CA THR A 128 -21.76 -26.84 2.93
C THR A 128 -22.41 -26.53 4.27
N ALA A 129 -21.61 -26.43 5.33
CA ALA A 129 -22.09 -26.05 6.66
C ALA A 129 -22.66 -24.63 6.67
N LYS A 130 -22.05 -23.70 5.93
CA LYS A 130 -22.55 -22.33 5.83
C LYS A 130 -23.92 -22.26 5.15
N ASN A 131 -24.10 -22.98 4.05
CA ASN A 131 -25.39 -23.05 3.34
C ASN A 131 -26.47 -23.74 4.18
N ALA A 132 -26.07 -24.68 5.04
CA ALA A 132 -26.95 -25.35 5.99
C ALA A 132 -27.16 -24.59 7.31
N GLN A 133 -26.55 -23.41 7.47
CA GLN A 133 -26.63 -22.58 8.68
C GLN A 133 -26.17 -23.32 9.96
N VAL A 134 -25.09 -24.09 9.84
CA VAL A 134 -24.53 -24.92 10.92
C VAL A 134 -23.49 -24.15 11.73
N ILE A 135 -23.60 -24.18 13.06
CA ILE A 135 -22.61 -23.67 14.03
C ILE A 135 -21.72 -24.82 14.50
N ASP A 136 -20.41 -24.63 14.45
CA ASP A 136 -19.44 -25.64 14.89
C ASP A 136 -19.30 -25.65 16.43
N ILE A 137 -19.70 -26.76 17.06
CA ILE A 137 -19.68 -26.90 18.54
C ILE A 137 -18.25 -26.91 19.10
N LYS A 138 -17.29 -27.45 18.35
CA LYS A 138 -15.87 -27.49 18.70
C LYS A 138 -15.32 -26.07 18.85
N SER A 139 -15.57 -25.20 17.87
CA SER A 139 -15.11 -23.83 17.85
C SER A 139 -15.72 -22.99 18.94
N LEU A 140 -17.05 -23.06 19.09
CA LEU A 140 -17.75 -22.37 20.15
C LEU A 140 -17.20 -22.77 21.53
N THR A 141 -17.02 -24.08 21.77
CA THR A 141 -16.46 -24.59 23.03
C THR A 141 -15.06 -24.03 23.29
N LEU A 142 -14.18 -23.98 22.28
CA LEU A 142 -12.82 -23.48 22.47
C LEU A 142 -12.82 -22.00 22.91
N GLY A 143 -13.64 -21.14 22.28
CA GLY A 143 -13.72 -19.74 22.69
C GLY A 143 -14.39 -19.55 24.06
N LEU A 144 -15.41 -20.34 24.40
CA LEU A 144 -16.01 -20.34 25.75
C LEU A 144 -14.98 -20.64 26.84
N ILE A 145 -14.11 -21.63 26.61
CA ILE A 145 -13.01 -21.99 27.52
C ILE A 145 -12.02 -20.83 27.63
N ILE A 146 -11.62 -20.21 26.52
CA ILE A 146 -10.70 -19.07 26.53
C ILE A 146 -11.27 -17.90 27.35
N ASN A 147 -12.57 -17.64 27.24
CA ASN A 147 -13.19 -16.60 28.05
C ASN A 147 -13.15 -16.94 29.55
N HIS A 148 -13.48 -18.18 29.91
CA HIS A 148 -13.37 -18.67 31.30
C HIS A 148 -11.93 -18.90 31.79
N LEU A 149 -10.93 -18.70 30.93
CA LEU A 149 -9.53 -18.58 31.31
C LEU A 149 -9.11 -17.13 31.59
N GLY A 150 -9.98 -16.14 31.32
CA GLY A 150 -9.80 -14.74 31.68
C GLY A 150 -9.67 -13.75 30.51
N LEU A 151 -9.87 -14.17 29.26
CA LEU A 151 -9.81 -13.28 28.08
C LEU A 151 -11.20 -12.78 27.66
N GLY A 152 -11.28 -11.52 27.23
CA GLY A 152 -12.51 -10.89 26.74
C GLY A 152 -12.54 -10.76 25.22
N ASN A 153 -13.69 -10.40 24.65
CA ASN A 153 -13.81 -10.06 23.24
C ASN A 153 -13.04 -8.75 22.94
N PRO A 154 -11.94 -8.77 22.17
CA PRO A 154 -11.19 -7.56 21.86
C PRO A 154 -11.95 -6.62 20.93
N TYR A 155 -12.90 -7.13 20.15
CA TYR A 155 -13.70 -6.34 19.22
C TYR A 155 -14.88 -5.62 19.86
N ARG A 156 -15.02 -5.74 21.19
CA ARG A 156 -16.00 -5.03 22.01
C ARG A 156 -15.36 -4.17 23.09
N TYR A 157 -14.19 -4.60 23.55
CA TYR A 157 -13.61 -4.14 24.79
C TYR A 157 -12.21 -3.53 24.63
N SER A 158 -11.76 -3.33 23.39
CA SER A 158 -10.49 -2.65 23.14
C SER A 158 -10.60 -1.17 23.52
N PHE A 159 -11.70 -0.50 23.16
CA PHE A 159 -11.96 0.89 23.53
C PHE A 159 -13.15 0.96 24.48
N GLY A 160 -12.88 1.16 25.77
CA GLY A 160 -13.93 1.21 26.78
C GLY A 160 -14.14 2.61 27.35
N ILE A 161 -15.39 3.00 27.60
CA ILE A 161 -15.70 4.19 28.39
C ILE A 161 -15.31 3.92 29.85
N HIS A 162 -14.47 4.78 30.43
CA HIS A 162 -14.04 4.66 31.83
C HIS A 162 -14.80 5.62 32.76
N SER A 163 -15.10 6.83 32.29
CA SER A 163 -15.89 7.79 33.06
C SER A 163 -16.45 8.88 32.16
N THR A 164 -17.43 9.61 32.66
CA THR A 164 -18.01 10.79 32.00
C THR A 164 -17.84 12.02 32.88
N SER A 165 -17.66 13.17 32.26
CA SER A 165 -17.67 14.46 32.96
C SER A 165 -18.41 15.49 32.14
N THR A 166 -19.11 16.41 32.78
CA THR A 166 -19.71 17.55 32.09
C THR A 166 -18.78 18.76 32.16
N ASN A 167 -18.84 19.61 31.13
CA ASN A 167 -18.19 20.92 31.24
C ASN A 167 -18.90 21.79 32.29
N SER A 168 -18.24 22.84 32.78
CA SER A 168 -18.80 23.71 33.84
C SER A 168 -20.11 24.39 33.48
N ALA A 169 -20.44 24.48 32.18
CA ALA A 169 -21.68 25.06 31.67
C ALA A 169 -22.81 24.03 31.45
N GLY A 170 -22.55 22.72 31.60
CA GLY A 170 -23.53 21.65 31.37
C GLY A 170 -23.97 21.48 29.91
N THR A 171 -23.17 22.00 28.96
CA THR A 171 -23.47 22.02 27.51
C THR A 171 -22.72 20.96 26.71
N GLN A 172 -21.87 20.16 27.38
CA GLN A 172 -21.08 19.11 26.76
C GLN A 172 -20.84 17.97 27.76
N ILE A 173 -20.91 16.74 27.26
CA ILE A 173 -20.46 15.54 27.95
C ILE A 173 -19.11 15.12 27.35
N ASN A 174 -18.11 14.96 28.20
CA ASN A 174 -16.81 14.42 27.85
C ASN A 174 -16.74 12.95 28.27
N PHE A 175 -16.66 12.05 27.30
CA PHE A 175 -16.42 10.63 27.52
C PHE A 175 -14.91 10.37 27.63
N ASN A 176 -14.46 9.87 28.78
CA ASN A 176 -13.08 9.45 28.97
C ASN A 176 -12.93 7.99 28.51
N VAL A 177 -12.36 7.79 27.32
CA VAL A 177 -12.15 6.47 26.72
C VAL A 177 -10.77 5.93 27.12
N ARG A 178 -10.71 4.64 27.49
CA ARG A 178 -9.48 3.92 27.81
C ARG A 178 -9.26 2.78 26.82
N LEU A 179 -8.05 2.70 26.29
CA LEU A 179 -7.59 1.59 25.46
C LEU A 179 -7.15 0.44 26.36
N ARG A 180 -7.90 -0.67 26.37
CA ARG A 180 -7.70 -1.84 27.25
C ARG A 180 -7.25 -3.10 26.49
N ASN A 181 -6.68 -2.89 25.31
CA ASN A 181 -6.09 -3.92 24.47
C ASN A 181 -4.56 -3.83 24.58
N PHE A 182 -3.88 -4.90 25.01
CA PHE A 182 -2.45 -4.90 25.38
C PHE A 182 -1.57 -5.81 24.53
N ASP A 183 -0.37 -5.35 24.18
CA ASP A 183 0.49 -6.13 23.28
C ASP A 183 1.13 -7.37 23.93
N PRO A 184 1.10 -8.57 23.30
CA PRO A 184 1.61 -9.82 23.89
C PRO A 184 3.07 -9.80 24.33
N ILE A 185 3.87 -8.91 23.76
CA ILE A 185 5.31 -8.82 24.02
C ILE A 185 5.63 -7.68 24.99
N THR A 186 5.14 -6.49 24.68
CA THR A 186 5.47 -5.24 25.39
C THR A 186 4.49 -4.90 26.50
N TYR A 187 3.28 -5.46 26.48
CA TYR A 187 2.16 -5.16 27.36
C TYR A 187 1.75 -3.68 27.36
N LYS A 188 2.06 -2.95 26.28
CA LYS A 188 1.59 -1.58 26.12
C LYS A 188 0.20 -1.59 25.47
N PRO A 189 -0.68 -0.64 25.84
CA PRO A 189 -1.94 -0.45 25.14
C PRO A 189 -1.72 -0.22 23.63
N THR A 190 -2.54 -0.84 22.79
CA THR A 190 -2.48 -0.69 21.33
C THR A 190 -3.83 -0.95 20.67
N SER A 191 -4.08 -0.28 19.55
CA SER A 191 -5.32 -0.38 18.77
C SER A 191 -5.28 -1.49 17.70
N LEU A 192 -4.20 -2.28 17.65
CA LEU A 192 -4.09 -3.38 16.70
C LEU A 192 -4.62 -4.68 17.35
N ILE A 193 -5.52 -5.37 16.66
CA ILE A 193 -6.02 -6.70 17.03
C ILE A 193 -5.67 -7.63 15.86
N ASN A 194 -4.95 -8.71 16.12
CA ASN A 194 -4.40 -9.66 15.15
C ASN A 194 -3.72 -8.97 13.96
N ASN A 195 -2.92 -7.93 14.26
CA ASN A 195 -2.20 -7.09 13.30
C ASN A 195 -3.10 -6.25 12.35
N VAL A 196 -4.38 -6.08 12.68
CA VAL A 196 -5.33 -5.17 12.01
C VAL A 196 -5.61 -3.96 12.89
N ALA A 197 -5.63 -2.76 12.31
CA ALA A 197 -5.88 -1.52 13.05
C ALA A 197 -7.37 -1.27 13.23
N PHE A 198 -7.79 -1.09 14.48
CA PHE A 198 -9.15 -0.71 14.85
C PHE A 198 -9.20 0.75 15.33
N SER A 199 -10.35 1.38 15.09
CA SER A 199 -10.76 2.67 15.66
C SER A 199 -12.10 2.47 16.37
N TYR A 200 -12.62 3.50 17.03
CA TYR A 200 -13.90 3.44 17.73
C TYR A 200 -14.82 4.60 17.33
N ARG A 201 -16.14 4.40 17.46
CA ARG A 201 -17.15 5.45 17.33
C ARG A 201 -18.11 5.42 18.50
N LEU A 202 -18.60 6.59 18.90
CA LEU A 202 -19.56 6.73 19.99
C LEU A 202 -20.98 6.40 19.49
N ILE A 203 -21.61 5.41 20.12
CA ILE A 203 -23.03 5.06 19.95
C ILE A 203 -23.78 5.52 21.20
N HIS A 204 -24.89 6.25 21.04
CA HIS A 204 -25.71 6.72 22.15
C HIS A 204 -27.17 6.95 21.74
N ASP A 205 -28.07 7.02 22.71
CA ASP A 205 -29.52 7.21 22.50
C ASP A 205 -30.02 8.64 22.83
N ALA A 206 -29.13 9.56 23.20
CA ALA A 206 -29.53 10.94 23.50
C ALA A 206 -30.24 11.63 22.33
N PRO A 207 -31.41 12.28 22.56
CA PRO A 207 -32.08 13.07 21.54
C PRO A 207 -31.28 14.34 21.20
N PRO A 208 -31.40 14.87 19.97
CA PRO A 208 -30.74 16.13 19.62
C PRO A 208 -31.21 17.29 20.50
N SER A 209 -30.31 17.98 21.20
CA SER A 209 -30.63 19.14 22.03
C SER A 209 -29.71 20.34 21.75
N VAL A 210 -30.24 21.56 21.91
CA VAL A 210 -29.51 22.83 21.74
C VAL A 210 -29.41 23.53 23.10
N GLY A 211 -28.19 23.85 23.54
CA GLY A 211 -27.93 24.69 24.72
C GLY A 211 -27.75 23.95 26.06
N VAL A 212 -28.57 22.93 26.37
CA VAL A 212 -28.38 22.05 27.54
C VAL A 212 -28.37 20.60 27.05
N THR A 213 -27.29 19.88 27.31
CA THR A 213 -27.15 18.49 26.85
C THR A 213 -28.00 17.58 27.72
N THR A 214 -28.97 16.88 27.11
CA THR A 214 -29.66 15.77 27.79
C THR A 214 -28.71 14.58 27.86
N LEU A 215 -28.51 14.02 29.06
CA LEU A 215 -27.67 12.84 29.23
C LEU A 215 -28.31 11.66 28.47
N PRO A 216 -27.53 10.89 27.69
CA PRO A 216 -28.02 9.63 27.15
C PRO A 216 -28.36 8.67 28.28
N THR A 217 -29.31 7.77 28.05
CA THR A 217 -29.52 6.63 28.95
C THR A 217 -28.51 5.52 28.69
N PHE A 218 -27.96 5.47 27.46
CA PHE A 218 -26.99 4.48 27.01
C PHE A 218 -25.86 5.11 26.18
N ALA A 219 -24.62 4.67 26.40
CA ALA A 219 -23.48 5.03 25.55
C ALA A 219 -22.47 3.89 25.39
N ASP A 220 -21.90 3.72 24.20
CA ASP A 220 -20.90 2.70 23.89
C ASP A 220 -19.82 3.24 22.92
N MET A 221 -18.62 2.66 22.96
CA MET A 221 -17.51 2.95 22.04
C MET A 221 -17.29 1.74 21.12
N GLU A 222 -18.08 1.66 20.07
CA GLU A 222 -18.07 0.55 19.11
C GLU A 222 -16.79 0.54 18.27
N GLU A 223 -16.08 -0.59 18.28
CA GLU A 223 -14.94 -0.85 17.42
C GLU A 223 -15.32 -0.97 15.94
N PHE A 224 -14.51 -0.38 15.06
CA PHE A 224 -14.61 -0.61 13.62
C PHE A 224 -13.23 -0.58 12.95
N THR A 225 -13.15 -1.19 11.77
CA THR A 225 -11.97 -1.13 10.90
C THR A 225 -12.40 -1.00 9.44
N THR A 226 -11.57 -0.33 8.63
CA THR A 226 -11.74 -0.31 7.17
C THR A 226 -10.87 -1.36 6.48
N ASP A 227 -10.13 -2.15 7.26
CA ASP A 227 -9.26 -3.20 6.77
C ASP A 227 -10.09 -4.40 6.30
N THR A 228 -9.98 -4.72 5.01
CA THR A 228 -10.69 -5.85 4.37
C THR A 228 -9.78 -7.08 4.20
N THR A 229 -8.59 -7.08 4.80
CA THR A 229 -7.74 -8.27 4.86
C THR A 229 -8.43 -9.39 5.63
N GLY A 230 -8.05 -10.63 5.34
CA GLY A 230 -8.62 -11.80 6.03
C GLY A 230 -8.26 -11.93 7.52
N ASN A 231 -7.65 -10.92 8.16
CA ASN A 231 -7.26 -10.96 9.58
C ASN A 231 -8.22 -10.17 10.50
N ALA A 232 -9.17 -9.43 9.95
CA ALA A 232 -10.14 -8.68 10.74
C ALA A 232 -11.17 -9.64 11.36
N TRP A 233 -11.58 -9.38 12.60
CA TRP A 233 -12.64 -10.11 13.31
C TRP A 233 -12.34 -11.60 13.60
N THR A 234 -11.06 -11.99 13.69
CA THR A 234 -10.61 -13.39 13.78
C THR A 234 -10.29 -13.91 15.19
N SER A 235 -10.27 -13.06 16.23
CA SER A 235 -9.96 -13.49 17.59
C SER A 235 -10.98 -14.51 18.11
N LEU A 236 -10.50 -15.57 18.75
CA LEU A 236 -11.37 -16.64 19.22
C LEU A 236 -12.12 -16.26 20.50
N SER A 237 -11.57 -15.35 21.32
CA SER A 237 -12.26 -14.83 22.51
C SER A 237 -13.49 -13.97 22.17
N ALA A 238 -13.71 -13.66 20.89
CA ALA A 238 -14.89 -12.96 20.36
C ALA A 238 -16.02 -13.89 19.92
N ILE A 239 -15.84 -15.22 19.97
CA ILE A 239 -16.80 -16.17 19.38
C ILE A 239 -18.20 -16.11 20.03
N THR A 240 -18.32 -15.64 21.27
CA THR A 240 -19.61 -15.55 21.94
C THR A 240 -20.55 -14.52 21.33
N ASP A 241 -19.98 -13.54 20.64
CA ASP A 241 -20.76 -12.48 19.98
C ASP A 241 -21.11 -12.88 18.54
N ALA A 242 -20.79 -14.12 18.13
CA ALA A 242 -21.04 -14.65 16.79
C ALA A 242 -22.52 -14.87 16.50
N PHE A 243 -23.33 -15.38 17.44
CA PHE A 243 -24.75 -15.66 17.23
C PHE A 243 -25.48 -15.86 18.56
N TYR A 244 -26.72 -15.36 18.65
CA TYR A 244 -27.76 -15.89 19.57
C TYR A 244 -27.27 -16.11 21.02
N GLY A 245 -26.31 -15.31 21.49
CA GLY A 245 -25.76 -15.33 22.85
C GLY A 245 -26.45 -14.31 23.75
N ASN A 246 -26.02 -14.19 25.00
CA ASN A 246 -26.67 -13.32 25.99
C ASN A 246 -26.36 -11.81 25.81
N THR A 247 -25.61 -11.43 24.77
CA THR A 247 -25.21 -10.03 24.52
C THR A 247 -26.28 -9.30 23.70
N ALA A 248 -27.14 -8.54 24.37
CA ALA A 248 -28.08 -7.61 23.73
C ALA A 248 -27.33 -6.34 23.29
N ILE A 249 -26.89 -6.25 22.03
CA ILE A 249 -26.15 -5.07 21.53
C ILE A 249 -26.53 -4.73 20.09
N PHE A 250 -26.72 -3.44 19.84
CA PHE A 250 -26.89 -2.86 18.51
C PHE A 250 -25.54 -2.67 17.82
N TRP A 251 -25.20 -3.56 16.89
CA TRP A 251 -24.03 -3.40 16.02
C TRP A 251 -24.46 -2.97 14.62
N THR A 252 -23.64 -2.17 13.91
CA THR A 252 -23.83 -2.06 12.44
C THR A 252 -23.15 -3.19 11.68
N GLU A 253 -22.14 -3.84 12.27
CA GLU A 253 -21.36 -4.94 11.68
C GLU A 253 -21.12 -6.04 12.73
N GLN A 254 -21.16 -7.31 12.32
CA GLN A 254 -20.99 -8.45 13.22
C GLN A 254 -19.54 -8.49 13.78
N PRO A 255 -19.35 -8.48 15.13
CA PRO A 255 -18.03 -8.28 15.74
C PRO A 255 -17.17 -9.55 15.81
N THR A 256 -17.34 -10.48 14.87
CA THR A 256 -16.55 -11.72 14.74
C THR A 256 -16.82 -12.38 13.39
N LEU A 257 -15.80 -13.02 12.82
CA LEU A 257 -15.88 -13.80 11.59
C LEU A 257 -16.39 -15.22 11.85
N PHE A 258 -16.33 -15.69 13.10
CA PHE A 258 -16.90 -16.98 13.48
C PHE A 258 -18.41 -16.92 13.26
N GLY A 259 -18.92 -17.91 12.55
CA GLY A 259 -19.98 -17.77 11.57
C GLY A 259 -20.69 -19.09 11.35
N PHE A 260 -21.84 -19.08 10.67
CA PHE A 260 -22.37 -20.32 10.09
C PHE A 260 -21.35 -20.92 9.11
N GLY A 261 -21.01 -22.19 9.33
CA GLY A 261 -20.01 -22.94 8.58
C GLY A 261 -18.56 -22.49 8.78
N VAL A 262 -18.30 -21.58 9.73
CA VAL A 262 -16.94 -21.15 10.07
C VAL A 262 -16.48 -21.88 11.32
N TYR A 263 -15.30 -22.47 11.27
CA TYR A 263 -14.69 -23.24 12.36
C TYR A 263 -13.21 -22.91 12.47
N TYR A 264 -12.58 -23.24 13.60
CA TYR A 264 -11.12 -23.20 13.71
C TYR A 264 -10.49 -24.50 13.22
N ASP A 265 -9.31 -24.39 12.62
CA ASP A 265 -8.49 -25.55 12.30
C ASP A 265 -7.04 -25.37 12.72
N GLY A 266 -6.61 -26.15 13.72
CA GLY A 266 -5.22 -26.18 14.17
C GLY A 266 -4.25 -26.71 13.10
N LYS A 267 -4.71 -27.49 12.12
CA LYS A 267 -3.88 -28.07 11.05
C LYS A 267 -3.69 -27.16 9.84
N ASN A 268 -4.42 -26.05 9.77
CA ASN A 268 -4.36 -25.11 8.65
C ASN A 268 -4.19 -23.65 9.12
N ALA A 269 -3.64 -23.44 10.32
CA ALA A 269 -3.38 -22.12 10.89
C ALA A 269 -2.36 -21.31 10.04
N MET A 270 -2.57 -19.99 9.91
CA MET A 270 -1.76 -19.12 9.03
C MET A 270 -0.29 -18.96 9.45
N GLY A 271 0.08 -19.39 10.65
CA GLY A 271 1.43 -19.26 11.22
C GLY A 271 2.51 -20.20 10.66
N GLY A 272 2.17 -21.09 9.71
CA GLY A 272 3.12 -22.07 9.14
C GLY A 272 3.46 -23.24 10.08
N HIS A 273 2.77 -23.34 11.22
CA HIS A 273 2.83 -24.45 12.16
C HIS A 273 1.41 -24.99 12.37
N TYR A 274 1.28 -26.32 12.46
CA TYR A 274 0.01 -27.04 12.27
C TYR A 274 -0.35 -27.99 13.42
N GLU A 275 -0.10 -27.51 14.64
CA GLU A 275 -0.37 -28.25 15.87
C GLU A 275 -1.67 -27.76 16.54
N PRO A 276 -2.34 -28.58 17.38
CA PRO A 276 -3.64 -28.23 18.00
C PRO A 276 -3.66 -26.84 18.67
N ARG A 277 -2.58 -26.45 19.37
CA ARG A 277 -2.45 -25.12 20.00
C ARG A 277 -2.56 -23.92 19.05
N HIS A 278 -2.31 -24.10 17.75
CA HIS A 278 -2.40 -23.03 16.74
C HIS A 278 -3.84 -22.74 16.30
N ALA A 279 -4.82 -23.37 16.93
CA ALA A 279 -6.21 -22.89 16.94
C ALA A 279 -6.35 -21.50 17.58
N LEU A 280 -5.43 -21.14 18.49
CA LEU A 280 -5.39 -19.83 19.13
C LEU A 280 -4.70 -18.80 18.24
N THR A 281 -5.31 -17.62 18.10
CA THR A 281 -4.66 -16.51 17.40
C THR A 281 -3.48 -15.97 18.22
N TYR A 282 -2.61 -15.20 17.57
CA TYR A 282 -1.45 -14.56 18.20
C TYR A 282 -1.81 -13.82 19.49
N ASP A 283 -2.92 -13.08 19.48
CA ASP A 283 -3.36 -12.29 20.62
C ASP A 283 -3.99 -13.15 21.72
N ASP A 284 -4.81 -14.16 21.37
CA ASP A 284 -5.36 -15.11 22.34
C ASP A 284 -4.24 -15.86 23.10
N ALA A 285 -3.23 -16.35 22.37
CA ALA A 285 -2.05 -17.00 22.93
C ALA A 285 -1.22 -16.04 23.80
N GLY A 286 -1.09 -14.79 23.37
CA GLY A 286 -0.40 -13.72 24.09
C GLY A 286 -1.06 -13.39 25.43
N GLY A 287 -2.38 -13.28 25.45
CA GLY A 287 -3.18 -12.99 26.64
C GLY A 287 -3.10 -14.11 27.68
N LEU A 288 -3.29 -15.37 27.24
CA LEU A 288 -3.13 -16.52 28.14
C LEU A 288 -1.70 -16.61 28.69
N LYS A 289 -0.67 -16.34 27.87
CA LYS A 289 0.72 -16.27 28.35
C LYS A 289 0.89 -15.18 29.41
N TYR A 290 0.29 -14.00 29.23
CA TYR A 290 0.38 -12.91 30.21
C TYR A 290 -0.30 -13.28 31.54
N LEU A 291 -1.49 -13.88 31.50
CA LEU A 291 -2.24 -14.26 32.70
C LEU A 291 -1.52 -15.33 33.51
N TYR A 292 -1.03 -16.38 32.85
CA TYR A 292 -0.57 -17.61 33.53
C TYR A 292 0.95 -17.72 33.70
N ARG A 293 1.75 -16.76 33.23
CA ARG A 293 3.21 -16.74 33.48
C ARG A 293 3.56 -16.59 34.96
N THR A 294 4.62 -17.29 35.38
CA THR A 294 5.08 -17.35 36.78
C THR A 294 5.56 -16.01 37.35
N ASN A 295 5.92 -15.05 36.49
CA ASN A 295 6.36 -13.71 36.91
C ASN A 295 5.21 -12.69 37.01
N ASN A 296 3.96 -13.09 36.77
CA ASN A 296 2.80 -12.23 36.93
C ASN A 296 2.21 -12.38 38.35
N TYR A 297 2.78 -11.63 39.31
CA TYR A 297 2.37 -11.67 40.71
C TYR A 297 1.17 -10.77 41.04
N VAL A 298 0.22 -11.32 41.79
CA VAL A 298 -0.93 -10.66 42.45
C VAL A 298 -1.23 -11.36 43.78
N TYR A 299 -1.89 -10.71 44.74
CA TYR A 299 -2.46 -11.41 45.90
C TYR A 299 -3.73 -12.13 45.48
N GLU A 300 -3.76 -13.44 45.68
CA GLU A 300 -4.90 -14.32 45.40
C GLU A 300 -5.04 -15.35 46.53
N GLY A 301 -6.28 -15.71 46.89
CA GLY A 301 -6.59 -16.82 47.80
C GLY A 301 -6.74 -18.14 47.06
N LEU A 302 -6.62 -19.27 47.75
CA LEU A 302 -6.85 -20.60 47.17
C LEU A 302 -8.35 -20.94 47.18
N ASP A 303 -8.76 -21.89 46.33
CA ASP A 303 -10.14 -22.40 46.35
C ASP A 303 -10.47 -22.98 47.74
N PRO A 304 -11.68 -22.76 48.29
CA PRO A 304 -12.06 -23.26 49.62
C PRO A 304 -11.91 -24.77 49.84
N ASN A 305 -11.92 -25.57 48.76
CA ASN A 305 -11.75 -27.03 48.81
C ASN A 305 -10.28 -27.47 48.82
N VAL A 306 -9.34 -26.52 48.87
CA VAL A 306 -7.91 -26.79 48.94
C VAL A 306 -7.48 -26.99 50.39
N VAL A 307 -6.82 -28.11 50.64
CA VAL A 307 -6.30 -28.50 51.95
C VAL A 307 -4.78 -28.55 51.94
N LEU A 308 -4.18 -28.27 53.10
CA LEU A 308 -2.74 -28.34 53.27
C LEU A 308 -2.26 -29.80 53.39
N MET A 309 -1.30 -30.19 52.56
CA MET A 309 -0.63 -31.49 52.63
C MET A 309 0.73 -31.37 53.34
N VAL A 310 1.55 -30.42 52.90
CA VAL A 310 2.87 -30.12 53.49
C VAL A 310 3.01 -28.61 53.69
N PRO A 311 3.24 -28.13 54.93
CA PRO A 311 3.39 -26.70 55.21
C PRO A 311 4.60 -26.06 54.56
N ALA A 312 4.48 -24.76 54.29
CA ALA A 312 5.62 -23.94 53.92
C ALA A 312 6.64 -23.83 55.07
N ASN A 313 7.92 -23.94 54.72
CA ASN A 313 9.00 -23.75 55.67
C ASN A 313 9.53 -22.30 55.61
N PHE A 314 9.33 -21.54 56.69
CA PHE A 314 9.80 -20.17 56.80
C PHE A 314 11.23 -20.03 57.38
N LEU A 315 11.86 -21.14 57.77
CA LEU A 315 13.21 -21.17 58.33
C LEU A 315 14.26 -21.42 57.24
N PRO A 316 15.43 -20.76 57.30
CA PRO A 316 16.55 -21.06 56.41
C PRO A 316 17.11 -22.47 56.65
N THR A 317 17.63 -23.11 55.59
CA THR A 317 18.02 -24.54 55.57
C THR A 317 19.04 -24.95 56.63
N PHE A 318 19.91 -24.03 57.05
CA PHE A 318 20.92 -24.26 58.10
C PHE A 318 20.36 -24.19 59.53
N ALA A 319 19.16 -23.64 59.74
CA ALA A 319 18.51 -23.54 61.06
C ALA A 319 17.60 -24.75 61.37
N ILE A 320 17.36 -25.62 60.37
CA ILE A 320 16.53 -26.83 60.46
C ILE A 320 16.98 -27.79 61.58
N PRO A 321 18.28 -28.05 61.81
CA PRO A 321 18.71 -28.98 62.86
C PRO A 321 18.47 -28.46 64.28
N VAL A 322 18.27 -27.15 64.47
CA VAL A 322 18.22 -26.47 65.78
C VAL A 322 16.78 -26.20 66.22
N PHE A 323 15.85 -26.00 65.28
CA PHE A 323 14.44 -25.75 65.54
C PHE A 323 13.55 -26.70 64.72
N PRO A 324 13.23 -27.91 65.24
CA PRO A 324 12.32 -28.83 64.58
C PRO A 324 10.89 -28.29 64.74
N GLY A 325 10.37 -27.61 63.70
CA GLY A 325 8.99 -27.15 63.65
C GLY A 325 8.82 -25.68 63.26
N GLY A 326 8.84 -25.39 61.95
CA GLY A 326 8.67 -24.04 61.39
C GLY A 326 7.21 -23.57 61.25
N GLY A 327 6.39 -23.70 62.30
CA GLY A 327 5.01 -23.20 62.29
C GLY A 327 4.95 -21.68 62.41
N GLY A 328 4.25 -21.02 61.48
CA GLY A 328 4.19 -19.55 61.33
C GLY A 328 3.40 -18.78 62.40
N ARG A 329 3.70 -18.96 63.69
CA ARG A 329 3.25 -18.00 64.72
C ARG A 329 4.36 -17.01 65.07
N ILE A 330 4.01 -15.73 64.97
CA ILE A 330 4.76 -14.58 65.49
C ILE A 330 4.95 -14.79 67.01
N TYR A 331 6.19 -14.93 67.48
CA TYR A 331 6.51 -14.77 68.91
C TYR A 331 6.12 -13.34 69.34
N PRO A 332 5.56 -13.15 70.55
CA PRO A 332 4.77 -11.97 70.90
C PRO A 332 5.59 -10.68 70.86
N ASP A 333 4.90 -9.64 70.42
CA ASP A 333 5.21 -8.22 70.57
C ASP A 333 5.96 -7.90 71.89
N PRO A 334 7.14 -7.27 71.85
CA PRO A 334 7.88 -6.84 73.04
C PRO A 334 7.19 -5.72 73.85
N THR A 335 6.13 -5.09 73.34
CA THR A 335 5.55 -3.87 73.93
C THR A 335 4.46 -4.10 74.98
N GLY A 336 4.00 -5.34 75.19
CA GLY A 336 3.38 -5.74 76.45
C GLY A 336 2.09 -5.03 76.85
N ILE A 337 1.14 -4.77 75.94
CA ILE A 337 -0.17 -4.20 76.31
C ILE A 337 -1.33 -5.07 75.77
N GLN A 338 -1.85 -5.94 76.67
CA GLN A 338 -3.21 -6.57 76.74
C GLN A 338 -3.58 -7.62 75.66
N GLY A 339 -4.00 -8.88 75.93
CA GLY A 339 -4.25 -9.62 77.16
C GLY A 339 -4.71 -11.09 76.89
N SER A 340 -4.28 -11.99 77.80
CA SER A 340 -4.80 -13.33 78.17
C SER A 340 -4.72 -14.55 77.22
N TYR A 341 -3.90 -15.55 77.56
CA TYR A 341 -4.34 -16.87 78.09
C TYR A 341 -3.14 -17.77 78.51
N VAL A 342 -3.20 -18.32 79.73
CA VAL A 342 -2.30 -19.36 80.29
C VAL A 342 -3.08 -20.68 80.31
N PRO A 343 -2.47 -21.86 80.03
CA PRO A 343 -2.65 -22.93 81.02
C PRO A 343 -1.44 -23.88 81.24
N ARG A 344 -1.49 -24.46 82.44
CA ARG A 344 -0.55 -25.31 83.16
C ARG A 344 -0.45 -26.75 82.63
N ARG A 345 0.78 -27.30 82.72
CA ARG A 345 1.22 -28.62 83.24
C ARG A 345 0.25 -29.84 83.14
N ASN A 346 0.68 -30.84 82.36
CA ASN A 346 0.23 -32.24 82.37
C ASN A 346 0.19 -32.89 83.77
N ALA A 347 -0.72 -33.86 83.93
CA ALA A 347 -0.66 -34.89 84.96
C ALA A 347 -0.36 -36.29 84.36
N GLY A 348 0.77 -36.88 84.79
CA GLY A 348 1.08 -38.31 84.85
C GLY A 348 1.52 -39.03 83.56
N LEU A 349 2.54 -39.91 83.53
CA LEU A 349 3.43 -40.47 84.57
C LEU A 349 4.51 -41.37 83.87
N ILE A 350 5.77 -41.24 84.34
CA ILE A 350 6.91 -42.21 84.45
C ILE A 350 7.79 -42.64 83.22
N PRO A 351 9.07 -43.08 83.41
CA PRO A 351 10.27 -42.22 83.36
C PRO A 351 11.51 -42.82 82.60
N GLY A 352 12.48 -41.97 82.23
CA GLY A 352 13.87 -42.41 82.02
C GLY A 352 14.65 -41.68 80.91
N LEU A 353 15.56 -40.79 81.31
CA LEU A 353 16.59 -40.04 80.55
C LEU A 353 16.20 -38.65 79.98
N PRO A 354 17.15 -37.68 79.98
CA PRO A 354 16.91 -36.32 80.47
C PRO A 354 16.62 -35.24 79.41
N ILE A 355 15.91 -34.23 79.89
CA ILE A 355 15.30 -33.06 79.26
C ILE A 355 16.33 -31.97 78.89
N THR A 356 16.21 -31.40 77.68
CA THR A 356 16.25 -29.94 77.41
C THR A 356 15.55 -29.69 76.07
N SER A 357 14.23 -29.51 76.00
CA SER A 357 13.60 -28.19 76.02
C SER A 357 12.11 -28.40 75.72
N SER A 358 11.23 -27.95 76.62
CA SER A 358 9.79 -27.93 76.42
C SER A 358 9.38 -26.67 75.64
N VAL A 359 9.16 -26.82 74.34
CA VAL A 359 8.44 -25.83 73.51
C VAL A 359 6.95 -26.26 73.49
N PRO A 360 5.97 -25.34 73.54
CA PRO A 360 4.55 -25.70 73.60
C PRO A 360 4.18 -26.63 72.44
N VAL A 361 3.22 -27.54 72.66
CA VAL A 361 2.59 -28.34 71.59
C VAL A 361 2.25 -27.40 70.44
N GLN A 362 2.99 -27.56 69.35
CA GLN A 362 2.88 -26.74 68.16
C GLN A 362 1.51 -27.02 67.55
N ALA A 363 0.66 -26.00 67.45
CA ALA A 363 -0.57 -26.09 66.68
C ALA A 363 -0.23 -26.61 65.26
N PRO A 364 -1.12 -27.38 64.61
CA PRO A 364 -0.90 -27.83 63.24
C PRO A 364 -0.47 -26.63 62.37
N PRO A 365 0.57 -26.79 61.55
CA PRO A 365 0.99 -25.77 60.60
C PRO A 365 -0.22 -25.26 59.79
N ALA A 366 -0.39 -23.94 59.69
CA ALA A 366 -1.53 -23.34 59.02
C ALA A 366 -1.28 -23.24 57.50
N LEU A 367 -2.32 -23.50 56.70
CA LEU A 367 -2.34 -23.25 55.26
C LEU A 367 -2.09 -21.77 55.01
N VAL A 368 -1.16 -21.45 54.10
CA VAL A 368 -1.04 -20.09 53.60
C VAL A 368 -2.06 -19.91 52.49
N ASP A 369 -3.24 -19.43 52.87
CA ASP A 369 -4.35 -19.21 51.94
C ASP A 369 -4.09 -17.96 51.07
N ILE A 370 -4.18 -16.75 51.63
CA ILE A 370 -3.95 -15.50 50.88
C ILE A 370 -2.46 -15.16 50.85
N ALA A 371 -1.87 -15.11 49.65
CA ALA A 371 -0.46 -14.71 49.46
C ALA A 371 -0.22 -14.15 48.05
N MET A 372 0.94 -13.51 47.85
CA MET A 372 1.37 -13.08 46.51
C MET A 372 1.78 -14.30 45.69
N ARG A 373 1.04 -14.60 44.62
CA ARG A 373 1.31 -15.75 43.75
C ARG A 373 1.57 -15.32 42.32
N GLY A 374 2.54 -15.98 41.71
CA GLY A 374 2.73 -15.94 40.26
C GLY A 374 1.66 -16.76 39.56
N GLY A 375 1.54 -16.64 38.24
CA GLY A 375 0.67 -17.54 37.49
C GLY A 375 1.14 -19.00 37.61
N ILE A 376 0.19 -19.93 37.61
CA ILE A 376 0.41 -21.38 37.78
C ILE A 376 1.18 -22.06 36.64
N ASN A 377 1.55 -21.31 35.60
CA ASN A 377 2.33 -21.73 34.43
C ASN A 377 1.66 -22.75 33.50
N LYS A 378 0.91 -23.71 34.06
CA LYS A 378 0.28 -24.83 33.37
C LYS A 378 -1.12 -25.05 33.91
N ILE A 379 -2.06 -25.27 33.01
CA ILE A 379 -3.38 -25.83 33.30
C ILE A 379 -3.53 -27.10 32.47
N GLN A 380 -4.15 -28.13 33.05
CA GLN A 380 -4.55 -29.34 32.36
C GLN A 380 -6.03 -29.64 32.64
N PHE A 381 -6.76 -29.95 31.59
CA PHE A 381 -8.16 -30.36 31.64
C PHE A 381 -8.25 -31.88 31.49
N GLN A 382 -8.93 -32.54 32.41
CA GLN A 382 -9.13 -33.99 32.39
C GLN A 382 -10.61 -34.34 32.33
N GLU A 383 -10.95 -35.18 31.36
CA GLU A 383 -12.29 -35.75 31.24
C GLU A 383 -12.54 -36.76 32.35
N GLN A 384 -13.71 -36.70 32.99
CA GLN A 384 -14.17 -37.69 33.96
C GLN A 384 -15.49 -38.30 33.49
N GLN A 385 -15.71 -39.57 33.87
CA GLN A 385 -16.98 -40.23 33.58
C GLN A 385 -18.08 -39.65 34.47
N PHE A 386 -19.17 -39.21 33.84
CA PHE A 386 -20.38 -38.72 34.47
C PHE A 386 -21.55 -39.11 33.57
N ASP A 387 -22.59 -39.72 34.15
CA ASP A 387 -23.82 -40.03 33.43
C ASP A 387 -25.00 -39.96 34.41
N SER A 388 -25.71 -38.83 34.35
CA SER A 388 -26.84 -38.51 35.22
C SER A 388 -28.09 -39.36 34.94
N PHE A 389 -28.22 -39.97 33.75
CA PHE A 389 -29.39 -40.76 33.36
C PHE A 389 -29.33 -42.19 33.90
N LEU A 390 -28.14 -42.78 33.95
CA LEU A 390 -27.91 -44.11 34.52
C LEU A 390 -27.62 -44.09 36.04
N GLY A 391 -27.68 -42.92 36.68
CA GLY A 391 -27.36 -42.74 38.10
C GLY A 391 -25.88 -42.97 38.42
N ILE A 392 -24.99 -42.85 37.43
CA ILE A 392 -23.54 -42.96 37.61
C ILE A 392 -23.05 -41.63 38.17
N ASN A 393 -22.87 -41.59 39.49
CA ASN A 393 -22.32 -40.44 40.19
C ASN A 393 -20.87 -40.20 39.78
N PHE A 394 -20.47 -38.93 39.74
CA PHE A 394 -19.09 -38.51 39.51
C PHE A 394 -18.13 -39.24 40.47
N THR A 395 -17.07 -39.85 39.93
CA THR A 395 -16.06 -40.50 40.76
C THR A 395 -15.16 -39.45 41.39
N ALA A 396 -15.22 -39.30 42.71
CA ALA A 396 -14.42 -38.31 43.42
C ALA A 396 -12.92 -38.53 43.16
N THR A 397 -12.21 -37.47 42.77
CA THR A 397 -10.77 -37.49 42.52
C THR A 397 -10.06 -36.48 43.41
N THR A 398 -8.78 -36.74 43.69
CA THR A 398 -7.93 -35.81 44.45
C THR A 398 -6.78 -35.37 43.57
N HIS A 399 -6.48 -34.08 43.60
CA HIS A 399 -5.37 -33.50 42.86
C HIS A 399 -4.42 -32.80 43.83
N GLU A 400 -3.13 -33.12 43.73
CA GLU A 400 -2.07 -32.53 44.56
C GLU A 400 -1.11 -31.72 43.69
N TRP A 401 -0.70 -30.56 44.18
CA TRP A 401 0.32 -29.74 43.52
C TRP A 401 1.15 -28.92 44.51
N THR A 402 2.28 -28.42 44.00
CA THR A 402 3.14 -27.50 44.73
C THR A 402 2.68 -26.06 44.51
N ASP A 403 2.18 -25.42 45.56
CA ASP A 403 1.86 -23.99 45.56
C ASP A 403 3.12 -23.18 45.87
N VAL A 404 3.41 -22.19 45.03
CA VAL A 404 4.59 -21.31 45.13
C VAL A 404 4.11 -19.88 45.32
N PHE A 405 4.49 -19.27 46.43
CA PHE A 405 4.08 -17.92 46.79
C PHE A 405 5.24 -17.10 47.33
N VAL A 406 5.08 -15.78 47.34
CA VAL A 406 6.03 -14.83 47.91
C VAL A 406 5.47 -14.32 49.23
N SER A 407 6.33 -14.30 50.26
CA SER A 407 5.97 -13.77 51.57
C SER A 407 7.15 -13.03 52.20
N THR A 408 6.83 -12.12 53.14
CA THR A 408 7.80 -11.49 54.04
C THR A 408 7.92 -12.24 55.38
N ASN A 409 7.11 -13.27 55.62
CA ASN A 409 7.04 -13.98 56.90
C ASN A 409 8.31 -14.82 57.25
N GLY A 410 9.33 -14.82 56.40
CA GLY A 410 10.62 -15.46 56.69
C GLY A 410 11.55 -14.55 57.50
N GLN A 411 12.10 -15.06 58.61
CA GLN A 411 13.09 -14.32 59.40
C GLN A 411 14.44 -14.31 58.67
N ASN A 412 14.98 -13.12 58.43
CA ASN A 412 16.32 -12.94 57.92
C ASN A 412 17.28 -12.82 59.11
N VAL A 413 18.01 -13.88 59.46
CA VAL A 413 18.93 -13.84 60.59
C VAL A 413 20.35 -13.56 60.09
N VAL A 414 20.92 -12.44 60.54
CA VAL A 414 22.26 -11.96 60.14
C VAL A 414 23.29 -12.44 61.16
N ASN A 415 24.51 -12.75 60.70
CA ASN A 415 25.64 -13.26 61.50
C ASN A 415 25.53 -14.71 62.01
N LEU A 416 24.70 -15.57 61.42
CA LEU A 416 24.66 -17.00 61.77
C LEU A 416 25.91 -17.80 61.37
N ASN A 417 26.72 -17.27 60.46
CA ASN A 417 28.01 -17.80 60.03
C ASN A 417 29.20 -17.16 60.76
N ASP A 418 28.96 -16.23 61.70
CA ASP A 418 30.01 -15.60 62.48
C ASP A 418 30.36 -16.49 63.68
N THR A 419 31.53 -17.13 63.60
CA THR A 419 32.04 -18.05 64.64
C THR A 419 32.89 -17.32 65.69
N THR A 420 32.99 -15.99 65.63
CA THR A 420 33.77 -15.19 66.57
C THR A 420 33.14 -15.28 67.97
N PRO A 421 33.89 -15.68 69.02
CA PRO A 421 33.37 -15.72 70.38
C PRO A 421 32.83 -14.34 70.80
N GLY A 422 31.53 -14.27 71.12
CA GLY A 422 30.82 -13.03 71.46
C GLY A 422 30.04 -12.38 70.31
N ALA A 423 30.08 -12.95 69.10
CA ALA A 423 29.22 -12.52 68.00
C ALA A 423 27.74 -12.77 68.32
N SER A 424 26.92 -11.74 68.15
CA SER A 424 25.47 -11.82 68.32
C SER A 424 24.79 -11.91 66.96
N ALA A 425 23.89 -12.89 66.82
CA ALA A 425 22.96 -12.98 65.69
C ALA A 425 21.80 -12.00 65.90
N PHE A 426 21.43 -11.26 64.86
CA PHE A 426 20.33 -10.31 64.93
C PHE A 426 19.27 -10.64 63.87
N ILE A 427 18.00 -10.40 64.22
CA ILE A 427 16.88 -10.49 63.28
C ILE A 427 16.92 -9.25 62.39
N GLY A 428 17.28 -9.44 61.13
CA GLY A 428 17.28 -8.42 60.09
C GLY A 428 15.88 -8.12 59.58
N VAL A 429 15.77 -7.04 58.80
CA VAL A 429 14.53 -6.62 58.15
C VAL A 429 13.98 -7.76 57.27
N PRO A 430 12.67 -8.08 57.34
CA PRO A 430 12.07 -9.08 56.47
C PRO A 430 12.26 -8.74 54.99
N THR A 431 12.71 -9.70 54.20
CA THR A 431 12.87 -9.58 52.74
C THR A 431 11.90 -10.50 52.04
N LEU A 432 11.32 -10.09 50.91
CA LEU A 432 10.50 -10.94 50.06
C LEU A 432 11.30 -12.18 49.60
N LYS A 433 10.77 -13.37 49.87
CA LYS A 433 11.34 -14.65 49.41
C LYS A 433 10.22 -15.56 48.90
N HIS A 434 10.59 -16.46 47.98
CA HIS A 434 9.71 -17.54 47.54
C HIS A 434 9.65 -18.64 48.59
N PHE A 435 8.43 -19.09 48.88
CA PHE A 435 8.12 -20.22 49.72
C PHE A 435 7.23 -21.19 48.95
N THR A 436 7.26 -22.46 49.34
CA THR A 436 6.48 -23.51 48.71
C THR A 436 5.73 -24.32 49.75
N GLN A 437 4.48 -24.66 49.48
CA GLN A 437 3.69 -25.63 50.25
C GLN A 437 3.13 -26.70 49.31
N GLN A 438 2.89 -27.91 49.80
CA GLN A 438 2.11 -28.91 49.05
C GLN A 438 0.66 -28.80 49.48
N VAL A 439 -0.23 -28.74 48.50
CA VAL A 439 -1.67 -28.63 48.71
C VAL A 439 -2.39 -29.70 47.91
N GLY A 440 -3.57 -30.09 48.38
CA GLY A 440 -4.45 -31.03 47.69
C GLY A 440 -5.86 -30.45 47.56
N ARG A 441 -6.57 -30.76 46.48
CA ARG A 441 -7.99 -30.43 46.28
C ARG A 441 -8.78 -31.72 46.08
N ALA A 442 -9.86 -31.88 46.85
CA ALA A 442 -10.82 -32.95 46.64
C ALA A 442 -11.93 -32.47 45.70
N ILE A 443 -12.17 -33.21 44.62
CA ILE A 443 -13.13 -32.89 43.57
C ILE A 443 -14.30 -33.86 43.69
N PHE A 444 -15.49 -33.35 44.02
CA PHE A 444 -16.70 -34.16 44.24
C PHE A 444 -17.73 -34.05 43.11
N GLN A 445 -17.53 -33.09 42.19
CA GLN A 445 -18.34 -32.84 41.01
C GLN A 445 -17.40 -32.26 39.93
N PRO A 446 -17.73 -32.37 38.63
CA PRO A 446 -16.89 -31.82 37.58
C PRO A 446 -16.75 -30.29 37.70
N ASP A 447 -15.57 -29.75 37.39
CA ASP A 447 -15.35 -28.30 37.38
C ASP A 447 -16.06 -27.63 36.19
N ILE A 448 -16.24 -28.37 35.08
CA ILE A 448 -16.96 -27.94 33.89
C ILE A 448 -17.96 -29.03 33.47
N LEU A 449 -19.25 -28.68 33.34
CA LEU A 449 -20.30 -29.59 32.90
C LEU A 449 -20.92 -29.13 31.57
N PHE A 450 -20.99 -30.04 30.60
CA PHE A 450 -21.66 -29.82 29.32
C PHE A 450 -23.08 -30.37 29.35
N VAL A 451 -24.05 -29.53 28.99
CA VAL A 451 -25.49 -29.83 29.08
C VAL A 451 -26.16 -29.44 27.75
N ALA A 452 -27.24 -30.13 27.39
CA ALA A 452 -28.15 -29.65 26.35
C ALA A 452 -29.52 -29.40 26.95
N ASP A 453 -30.14 -28.25 26.68
CA ASP A 453 -31.46 -27.88 27.23
C ASP A 453 -32.24 -26.98 26.26
N GLU A 454 -33.52 -26.71 26.50
CA GLU A 454 -34.30 -25.76 25.70
C GLU A 454 -34.14 -24.33 26.28
N LEU A 455 -33.26 -23.53 25.68
CA LEU A 455 -32.90 -22.20 26.21
C LEU A 455 -33.92 -21.09 25.88
N GLY A 456 -34.88 -21.36 24.99
CA GLY A 456 -35.91 -20.41 24.58
C GLY A 456 -35.38 -19.21 23.80
N VAL A 457 -36.04 -18.07 23.97
CA VAL A 457 -35.69 -16.78 23.33
C VAL A 457 -35.33 -15.75 24.39
N SER A 458 -34.43 -14.83 24.03
CA SER A 458 -34.10 -13.64 24.82
C SER A 458 -35.31 -12.69 24.95
N PRO A 459 -35.26 -11.70 25.86
CA PRO A 459 -36.33 -10.69 26.01
C PRO A 459 -36.70 -9.94 24.72
N ASP A 460 -35.75 -9.84 23.77
CA ASP A 460 -35.95 -9.21 22.45
C ASP A 460 -36.55 -10.17 21.40
N GLY A 461 -36.91 -11.40 21.80
CA GLY A 461 -37.50 -12.42 20.93
C GLY A 461 -36.48 -13.16 20.05
N ILE A 462 -35.19 -12.98 20.30
CA ILE A 462 -34.09 -13.63 19.55
C ILE A 462 -33.79 -15.00 20.21
N PRO A 463 -33.79 -16.13 19.48
CA PRO A 463 -33.42 -17.44 20.00
C PRO A 463 -32.07 -17.45 20.72
N ILE A 464 -31.94 -18.22 21.81
CA ILE A 464 -30.67 -18.39 22.53
C ILE A 464 -30.04 -19.71 22.10
N ALA A 465 -28.86 -19.65 21.45
CA ALA A 465 -28.15 -20.83 21.00
C ALA A 465 -27.42 -21.51 22.16
N PHE A 466 -26.71 -20.76 22.99
CA PHE A 466 -25.95 -21.31 24.11
C PHE A 466 -26.02 -20.39 25.33
N ASN A 467 -25.75 -20.95 26.50
CA ASN A 467 -25.59 -20.21 27.75
C ASN A 467 -24.35 -20.72 28.51
N ARG A 468 -23.70 -19.86 29.29
CA ARG A 468 -22.54 -20.17 30.12
C ARG A 468 -22.71 -19.60 31.53
N THR A 469 -22.08 -20.23 32.53
CA THR A 469 -22.08 -19.69 33.90
C THR A 469 -21.46 -18.30 33.95
N ASP A 470 -22.05 -17.41 34.74
CA ASP A 470 -21.61 -16.03 34.94
C ASP A 470 -20.44 -15.90 35.94
N ASN A 471 -20.05 -14.68 36.27
CA ASN A 471 -18.96 -14.38 37.20
C ASN A 471 -19.35 -14.37 38.69
N THR A 472 -20.57 -14.78 39.08
CA THR A 472 -21.08 -14.66 40.46
C THR A 472 -20.22 -15.36 41.51
N VAL A 473 -19.58 -16.48 41.14
CA VAL A 473 -18.71 -17.27 42.03
C VAL A 473 -17.24 -16.86 41.99
N TRP A 474 -16.88 -15.85 41.22
CA TRP A 474 -15.50 -15.38 41.12
C TRP A 474 -15.13 -14.57 42.38
N VAL A 475 -13.90 -14.74 42.85
CA VAL A 475 -13.44 -14.10 44.09
C VAL A 475 -12.62 -12.86 43.75
N ASP A 476 -13.10 -11.70 44.18
CA ASP A 476 -12.36 -10.44 44.10
C ASP A 476 -11.36 -10.32 45.27
N ASN A 477 -10.08 -10.15 44.94
CA ASN A 477 -9.00 -9.98 45.90
C ASN A 477 -8.46 -8.55 45.93
N TYR A 478 -9.20 -7.55 45.42
CA TYR A 478 -8.78 -6.14 45.40
C TYR A 478 -8.26 -5.63 46.76
N THR A 479 -9.02 -5.85 47.84
CA THR A 479 -8.66 -5.38 49.19
C THR A 479 -7.31 -5.93 49.67
N ASN A 480 -6.95 -7.15 49.24
CA ASN A 480 -5.68 -7.78 49.58
C ASN A 480 -4.49 -7.23 48.79
N ASN A 481 -4.75 -6.50 47.70
CA ASN A 481 -3.75 -5.89 46.83
C ASN A 481 -3.54 -4.38 47.11
N LEU A 482 -4.12 -3.85 48.20
CA LEU A 482 -3.96 -2.45 48.60
C LEU A 482 -2.56 -2.20 49.19
N GLY A 483 -1.78 -1.34 48.51
CA GLY A 483 -0.55 -0.77 49.06
C GLY A 483 -0.78 0.53 49.84
N PRO A 484 0.24 1.06 50.54
CA PRO A 484 0.17 2.36 51.23
C PRO A 484 -0.05 3.56 50.28
N ALA A 485 0.18 3.37 48.97
CA ALA A 485 -0.33 4.22 47.90
C ALA A 485 -1.23 3.37 47.00
N GLN A 486 -2.44 3.85 46.69
CA GLN A 486 -3.30 3.24 45.67
C GLN A 486 -2.61 3.38 44.31
N LEU A 487 -1.97 2.30 43.86
CA LEU A 487 -1.36 2.19 42.52
C LEU A 487 -2.34 1.65 41.47
N LEU A 488 -3.43 1.02 41.91
CA LEU A 488 -4.50 0.50 41.06
C LEU A 488 -5.68 1.49 41.10
N THR A 489 -6.23 1.84 39.93
CA THR A 489 -7.28 2.86 39.79
C THR A 489 -8.70 2.30 39.96
N THR A 490 -8.88 0.98 40.04
CA THR A 490 -10.18 0.30 40.03
C THR A 490 -10.38 -0.48 41.33
N ASN A 491 -11.59 -0.50 41.89
CA ASN A 491 -11.85 -1.20 43.16
C ASN A 491 -12.21 -2.69 43.03
N VAL A 492 -12.08 -3.26 41.83
CA VAL A 492 -12.40 -4.67 41.57
C VAL A 492 -11.26 -5.31 40.77
N GLY A 493 -10.75 -6.43 41.27
CA GLY A 493 -9.59 -7.12 40.74
C GLY A 493 -8.25 -6.59 41.31
N PRO A 494 -7.17 -7.39 41.26
CA PRO A 494 -7.11 -8.73 40.67
C PRO A 494 -7.83 -9.78 41.52
N GLY A 495 -8.26 -10.87 40.87
CA GLY A 495 -9.06 -11.92 41.52
C GLY A 495 -8.83 -13.31 40.94
N SER A 496 -9.56 -14.30 41.48
CA SER A 496 -9.49 -15.70 41.06
C SER A 496 -10.83 -16.19 40.50
N ILE A 497 -10.76 -16.94 39.39
CA ILE A 497 -11.93 -17.58 38.77
C ILE A 497 -12.31 -18.83 39.59
N GLY A 498 -13.61 -19.06 39.78
CA GLY A 498 -14.15 -20.19 40.54
C GLY A 498 -15.22 -20.96 39.75
N GLY A 499 -15.54 -22.17 40.21
CA GLY A 499 -16.53 -23.07 39.59
C GLY A 499 -17.48 -23.69 40.63
N PRO A 500 -18.36 -24.63 40.22
CA PRO A 500 -18.40 -25.29 38.90
C PRO A 500 -18.96 -24.39 37.79
N ILE A 501 -18.48 -24.59 36.57
CA ILE A 501 -18.97 -23.95 35.35
C ILE A 501 -19.90 -24.93 34.62
N GLN A 502 -20.99 -24.42 34.06
CA GLN A 502 -21.88 -25.15 33.17
C GLN A 502 -21.94 -24.45 31.81
N TYR A 503 -21.80 -25.23 30.74
CA TYR A 503 -22.07 -24.81 29.37
C TYR A 503 -23.33 -25.54 28.88
N THR A 504 -24.35 -24.77 28.55
CA THR A 504 -25.63 -25.30 28.09
C THR A 504 -25.83 -24.93 26.61
N PHE A 505 -26.09 -25.92 25.77
CA PHE A 505 -26.42 -25.71 24.35
C PHE A 505 -27.90 -25.97 24.10
N THR A 506 -28.52 -25.16 23.25
CA THR A 506 -29.94 -25.25 22.96
C THR A 506 -30.27 -26.54 22.19
N LYS A 507 -31.32 -27.24 22.61
CA LYS A 507 -31.95 -28.29 21.81
C LYS A 507 -32.90 -27.62 20.83
N LEU A 508 -32.63 -27.75 19.54
CA LEU A 508 -33.70 -27.60 18.56
C LEU A 508 -34.57 -28.85 18.63
N GLY A 509 -35.73 -28.74 19.26
CA GLY A 509 -36.73 -29.80 19.29
C GLY A 509 -37.24 -30.16 17.89
N GLN A 510 -37.97 -31.27 17.76
CA GLN A 510 -38.64 -31.72 16.53
C GLN A 510 -39.80 -30.79 16.09
N GLY A 511 -39.65 -29.48 16.25
CA GLY A 511 -40.63 -28.45 15.91
C GLY A 511 -40.05 -27.46 14.92
N PHE A 512 -40.86 -27.04 13.94
CA PHE A 512 -40.52 -25.97 13.02
C PHE A 512 -40.82 -24.62 13.70
N GLU A 513 -39.80 -23.81 13.92
CA GLU A 513 -40.02 -22.43 14.36
C GLU A 513 -40.57 -21.60 13.20
N VAL A 514 -41.74 -20.99 13.41
CA VAL A 514 -42.33 -20.01 12.48
C VAL A 514 -42.11 -18.63 13.09
N ILE A 515 -41.08 -17.93 12.62
CA ILE A 515 -40.87 -16.52 12.98
C ILE A 515 -41.92 -15.68 12.23
N TRP A 516 -42.87 -15.13 12.96
CA TRP A 516 -43.94 -14.29 12.43
C TRP A 516 -43.68 -12.82 12.80
N SER A 517 -43.51 -11.97 11.78
CA SER A 517 -43.19 -10.54 11.95
C SER A 517 -44.36 -9.63 11.56
N GLY A 518 -45.59 -10.16 11.56
CA GLY A 518 -46.81 -9.42 11.24
C GLY A 518 -47.35 -9.64 9.82
N GLU A 519 -46.81 -10.59 9.06
CA GLU A 519 -47.30 -10.97 7.74
C GLU A 519 -48.66 -11.69 7.81
N ALA A 520 -49.53 -11.53 6.81
CA ALA A 520 -50.87 -12.15 6.85
C ALA A 520 -50.85 -13.69 6.82
N SER A 521 -49.76 -14.31 6.35
CA SER A 521 -49.54 -15.75 6.34
C SER A 521 -48.04 -16.03 6.17
N VAL A 522 -47.50 -16.98 6.94
CA VAL A 522 -46.13 -17.47 6.83
C VAL A 522 -46.20 -18.96 6.50
N VAL A 523 -45.47 -19.38 5.47
CA VAL A 523 -45.39 -20.78 5.06
C VAL A 523 -44.38 -21.49 5.97
N GLY A 524 -44.87 -22.37 6.85
CA GLY A 524 -44.01 -23.26 7.65
C GLY A 524 -43.56 -24.50 6.86
N ASN A 525 -42.62 -25.28 7.43
CA ASN A 525 -42.11 -26.55 6.89
C ASN A 525 -41.33 -26.41 5.55
N THR A 526 -40.49 -25.38 5.42
CA THR A 526 -39.71 -25.15 4.19
C THR A 526 -38.32 -25.78 4.21
N ASN A 527 -37.75 -26.16 5.36
CA ASN A 527 -36.56 -27.02 5.54
C ASN A 527 -36.38 -27.41 7.03
N THR A 528 -35.84 -28.60 7.32
CA THR A 528 -35.33 -28.97 8.65
C THR A 528 -34.01 -28.22 8.88
N TYR A 529 -33.99 -27.30 9.84
CA TYR A 529 -32.76 -26.61 10.23
C TYR A 529 -32.07 -27.41 11.33
N SER A 530 -30.80 -27.72 11.14
CA SER A 530 -29.92 -28.11 12.24
C SER A 530 -28.96 -26.97 12.50
N LEU A 531 -29.03 -26.44 13.72
CA LEU A 531 -28.19 -25.35 14.18
C LEU A 531 -26.76 -25.79 14.47
N TRP A 532 -26.54 -27.07 14.75
CA TRP A 532 -25.28 -27.56 15.32
C TRP A 532 -24.58 -28.56 14.43
N GLY A 533 -23.25 -28.49 14.40
CA GLY A 533 -22.43 -29.50 13.75
C GLY A 533 -21.03 -29.62 14.33
N HIS A 534 -20.34 -30.66 13.90
CA HIS A 534 -18.92 -30.86 14.08
C HIS A 534 -18.25 -30.78 12.71
N ILE A 535 -17.51 -29.70 12.47
CA ILE A 535 -16.80 -29.46 11.21
C ILE A 535 -15.34 -29.89 11.39
N LYS A 536 -14.95 -30.93 10.64
CA LYS A 536 -13.63 -31.56 10.70
C LYS A 536 -12.66 -31.04 9.63
N GLY A 537 -13.18 -30.32 8.63
CA GLY A 537 -12.44 -29.93 7.44
C GLY A 537 -13.26 -29.07 6.48
N PRO A 538 -12.63 -28.56 5.40
CA PRO A 538 -13.27 -27.67 4.43
C PRO A 538 -14.13 -28.43 3.40
N GLY A 539 -14.03 -29.76 3.35
CA GLY A 539 -14.72 -30.60 2.39
C GLY A 539 -16.22 -30.76 2.69
N PRO A 540 -17.04 -31.02 1.68
CA PRO A 540 -18.49 -31.14 1.85
C PRO A 540 -18.92 -32.34 2.69
N ASN A 541 -18.07 -33.36 2.84
CA ASN A 541 -18.31 -34.53 3.67
C ASN A 541 -17.67 -34.41 5.07
N ASP A 542 -17.00 -33.30 5.37
CA ASP A 542 -16.29 -33.09 6.65
C ASP A 542 -17.18 -32.49 7.73
N ILE A 543 -18.50 -32.67 7.64
CA ILE A 543 -19.47 -32.11 8.58
C ILE A 543 -20.37 -33.22 9.09
N VAL A 544 -20.49 -33.29 10.42
CA VAL A 544 -21.58 -34.01 11.06
C VAL A 544 -22.55 -32.99 11.64
N VAL A 545 -23.85 -33.22 11.47
CA VAL A 545 -24.92 -32.28 11.81
C VAL A 545 -25.79 -32.89 12.93
N PHE A 546 -26.28 -32.10 13.88
CA PHE A 546 -27.00 -32.57 15.08
C PHE A 546 -28.43 -31.99 15.23
N PRO A 547 -29.43 -32.77 15.68
CA PRO A 547 -29.35 -34.18 16.03
C PRO A 547 -29.31 -35.08 14.78
N ASN A 548 -28.73 -36.27 14.89
CA ASN A 548 -28.76 -37.29 13.83
C ASN A 548 -29.72 -38.41 14.26
N ASP A 549 -30.68 -38.79 13.39
CA ASP A 549 -31.74 -39.77 13.68
C ASP A 549 -31.20 -41.13 14.18
N ALA A 550 -29.98 -41.51 13.78
CA ALA A 550 -29.32 -42.72 14.25
C ALA A 550 -29.02 -42.69 15.78
N GLN A 551 -28.86 -41.51 16.39
CA GLN A 551 -28.46 -41.37 17.79
C GLN A 551 -29.54 -41.87 18.76
N MET A 552 -30.82 -41.72 18.41
CA MET A 552 -31.94 -42.23 19.21
C MET A 552 -31.87 -43.77 19.32
N SER A 553 -31.61 -44.46 18.20
CA SER A 553 -31.44 -45.92 18.19
C SER A 553 -30.13 -46.39 18.86
N ILE A 554 -29.09 -45.55 18.86
CA ILE A 554 -27.82 -45.82 19.57
C ILE A 554 -28.00 -45.69 21.09
N LEU A 555 -28.72 -44.67 21.56
CA LEU A 555 -29.10 -44.51 22.96
C LEU A 555 -30.01 -45.64 23.42
N GLU A 556 -30.99 -46.04 22.61
CA GLU A 556 -31.83 -47.22 22.87
C GLU A 556 -30.99 -48.51 23.05
N ASN A 557 -29.87 -48.65 22.34
CA ASN A 557 -28.93 -49.76 22.57
C ASN A 557 -28.05 -49.61 23.80
N ALA A 558 -27.68 -48.38 24.17
CA ALA A 558 -26.93 -48.13 25.39
C ALA A 558 -27.77 -48.44 26.65
N ILE A 559 -29.09 -48.20 26.59
CA ILE A 559 -30.03 -48.44 27.69
C ILE A 559 -30.65 -49.85 27.66
N SER A 560 -30.71 -50.49 26.49
CA SER A 560 -31.13 -51.88 26.34
C SER A 560 -29.96 -52.71 25.80
N PRO A 561 -29.14 -53.31 26.69
CA PRO A 561 -28.04 -54.16 26.28
C PRO A 561 -28.51 -55.20 25.27
N ALA A 562 -27.79 -55.32 24.16
CA ALA A 562 -28.10 -56.35 23.16
C ALA A 562 -28.17 -57.72 23.86
N THR A 563 -29.26 -58.45 23.65
CA THR A 563 -29.49 -59.78 24.25
C THR A 563 -29.24 -60.91 23.25
N ALA A 564 -29.01 -60.59 21.99
CA ALA A 564 -28.74 -61.53 20.90
C ALA A 564 -27.68 -60.95 19.94
N VAL A 565 -27.03 -61.84 19.17
CA VAL A 565 -26.12 -61.43 18.09
C VAL A 565 -26.90 -60.75 16.95
N PRO A 566 -26.27 -59.87 16.14
CA PRO A 566 -26.90 -59.27 14.98
C PRO A 566 -27.25 -60.34 13.94
N VAL A 567 -28.32 -60.14 13.17
CA VAL A 567 -28.72 -61.06 12.09
C VAL A 567 -28.73 -60.30 10.77
N ILE A 568 -27.96 -60.79 9.80
CA ILE A 568 -27.97 -60.28 8.43
C ILE A 568 -29.01 -61.09 7.64
N THR A 569 -30.06 -60.43 7.15
CA THR A 569 -31.06 -61.08 6.29
C THR A 569 -30.70 -60.94 4.82
N ARG A 570 -30.07 -59.83 4.42
CA ARG A 570 -29.67 -59.58 3.04
C ARG A 570 -28.54 -58.54 2.97
N ILE A 571 -27.70 -58.66 1.96
CA ILE A 571 -26.79 -57.61 1.52
C ILE A 571 -27.15 -57.21 0.10
N ILE A 572 -27.14 -55.91 -0.16
CA ILE A 572 -27.51 -55.30 -1.43
C ILE A 572 -26.41 -54.31 -1.78
N ASP A 573 -25.93 -54.37 -3.00
CA ASP A 573 -25.20 -53.29 -3.65
C ASP A 573 -26.20 -52.34 -4.31
N ALA A 574 -25.92 -51.04 -4.28
CA ALA A 574 -26.80 -50.06 -4.91
C ALA A 574 -26.97 -50.25 -6.44
N GLY A 575 -26.07 -51.01 -7.09
CA GLY A 575 -26.14 -51.43 -8.49
C GLY A 575 -27.01 -52.67 -8.77
N GLU A 576 -27.42 -53.40 -7.73
CA GLU A 576 -28.20 -54.64 -7.78
C GLU A 576 -27.59 -55.78 -8.62
N ASP A 577 -26.26 -55.85 -8.78
CA ASP A 577 -25.54 -56.84 -9.58
C ASP A 577 -24.72 -57.86 -8.77
N ASN A 578 -24.87 -57.89 -7.44
CA ASN A 578 -24.09 -58.73 -6.50
C ASN A 578 -22.56 -58.47 -6.56
N ARG A 579 -22.17 -57.27 -6.97
CA ARG A 579 -20.79 -56.80 -7.04
C ARG A 579 -20.72 -55.33 -6.59
N LEU A 580 -20.17 -55.12 -5.40
CA LEU A 580 -19.93 -53.78 -4.89
C LEU A 580 -18.75 -53.10 -5.58
N THR A 581 -18.97 -51.95 -6.19
CA THR A 581 -17.91 -51.03 -6.63
C THR A 581 -17.58 -50.05 -5.50
N ARG A 582 -16.53 -50.35 -4.71
CA ARG A 582 -16.26 -49.69 -3.42
C ARG A 582 -16.01 -48.18 -3.48
N THR A 583 -15.65 -47.63 -4.65
CA THR A 583 -15.48 -46.18 -4.83
C THR A 583 -16.72 -45.45 -5.33
N GLN A 584 -17.79 -46.17 -5.73
CA GLN A 584 -18.94 -45.58 -6.41
C GLN A 584 -20.29 -45.95 -5.78
N GLU A 585 -20.39 -47.08 -5.08
CA GLU A 585 -21.65 -47.64 -4.60
C GLU A 585 -21.72 -47.78 -3.08
N ASN A 586 -22.94 -47.67 -2.56
CA ASN A 586 -23.23 -47.99 -1.16
C ASN A 586 -23.38 -49.50 -1.00
N LEU A 587 -22.83 -50.05 0.08
CA LEU A 587 -23.15 -51.40 0.54
C LEU A 587 -24.27 -51.31 1.58
N ILE A 588 -25.44 -51.83 1.24
CA ILE A 588 -26.61 -51.86 2.11
C ILE A 588 -26.70 -53.24 2.75
N ILE A 589 -26.79 -53.27 4.08
CA ILE A 589 -26.92 -54.48 4.88
C ILE A 589 -28.27 -54.38 5.60
N GLU A 590 -29.15 -55.33 5.34
CA GLU A 590 -30.46 -55.43 5.99
C GLU A 590 -30.49 -56.60 6.95
N GLY A 591 -31.25 -56.45 8.03
CA GLY A 591 -31.21 -57.41 9.12
C GLY A 591 -32.09 -57.05 10.31
N SER A 592 -31.75 -57.63 11.45
CA SER A 592 -32.29 -57.26 12.77
C SER A 592 -31.15 -57.16 13.79
N ASN A 593 -31.38 -56.41 14.87
CA ASN A 593 -30.35 -56.07 15.86
C ASN A 593 -29.14 -55.29 15.29
N LEU A 594 -29.30 -54.63 14.14
CA LEU A 594 -28.19 -53.95 13.46
C LEU A 594 -27.75 -52.66 14.16
N ALA A 595 -28.63 -52.02 14.92
CA ALA A 595 -28.27 -50.85 15.72
C ALA A 595 -27.24 -51.18 16.81
N SER A 596 -27.07 -52.46 17.17
CA SER A 596 -26.13 -52.88 18.24
C SER A 596 -24.72 -53.12 17.74
N VAL A 597 -24.49 -52.93 16.45
CA VAL A 597 -23.23 -53.29 15.79
C VAL A 597 -22.12 -52.34 16.22
N THR A 598 -20.99 -52.93 16.59
CA THR A 598 -19.78 -52.26 17.08
C THR A 598 -18.60 -52.45 16.13
N ALA A 599 -18.61 -53.53 15.33
CA ALA A 599 -17.65 -53.76 14.27
C ALA A 599 -18.28 -54.49 13.08
N ILE A 600 -17.78 -54.18 11.89
CA ILE A 600 -18.13 -54.81 10.62
C ILE A 600 -16.85 -55.44 10.07
N GLN A 601 -16.88 -56.74 9.80
CA GLN A 601 -15.76 -57.47 9.21
C GLN A 601 -16.09 -57.93 7.81
N ILE A 602 -15.16 -57.74 6.88
CA ILE A 602 -15.20 -58.32 5.53
C ILE A 602 -14.24 -59.49 5.52
N LEU A 603 -14.74 -60.66 5.09
CA LEU A 603 -14.01 -61.92 5.12
C LEU A 603 -13.90 -62.55 3.73
N ASN A 604 -12.87 -63.37 3.57
CA ASN A 604 -12.76 -64.37 2.51
C ASN A 604 -12.69 -65.76 3.17
N GLY A 605 -13.83 -66.47 3.17
CA GLY A 605 -14.00 -67.66 3.99
C GLY A 605 -13.84 -67.32 5.49
N ASN A 606 -12.80 -67.85 6.13
CA ASN A 606 -12.51 -67.60 7.55
C ASN A 606 -11.48 -66.47 7.79
N LEU A 607 -10.85 -65.95 6.74
CA LEU A 607 -9.83 -64.90 6.85
C LEU A 607 -10.50 -63.53 6.90
N VAL A 608 -10.21 -62.75 7.93
CA VAL A 608 -10.64 -61.34 8.03
C VAL A 608 -9.72 -60.48 7.18
N LEU A 609 -10.29 -59.81 6.17
CA LEU A 609 -9.56 -58.94 5.24
C LEU A 609 -9.58 -57.47 5.66
N GLN A 610 -10.71 -57.03 6.21
CA GLN A 610 -10.87 -55.68 6.76
C GLN A 610 -11.78 -55.73 7.98
N THR A 611 -11.47 -54.93 8.99
CA THR A 611 -12.36 -54.66 10.12
C THR A 611 -12.61 -53.16 10.18
N ILE A 612 -13.88 -52.77 10.06
CA ILE A 612 -14.35 -51.42 10.31
C ILE A 612 -14.92 -51.41 11.73
N GLN A 613 -14.38 -50.55 12.60
CA GLN A 613 -14.71 -50.50 14.03
C GLN A 613 -14.58 -49.06 14.53
N GLY A 614 -15.10 -48.80 15.74
CA GLY A 614 -15.10 -47.47 16.34
C GLY A 614 -16.30 -46.62 15.92
N SER A 615 -16.20 -45.31 16.09
CA SER A 615 -17.31 -44.37 15.86
C SER A 615 -17.82 -44.35 14.42
N VAL A 616 -16.97 -44.67 13.43
CA VAL A 616 -17.36 -44.76 12.01
C VAL A 616 -18.46 -45.78 11.76
N VAL A 617 -18.49 -46.92 12.45
CA VAL A 617 -19.55 -47.93 12.27
C VAL A 617 -20.91 -47.34 12.62
N GLN A 618 -20.97 -46.46 13.62
CA GLN A 618 -22.20 -45.80 14.04
C GLN A 618 -22.75 -44.87 12.96
N THR A 619 -21.89 -44.28 12.13
CA THR A 619 -22.32 -43.43 11.01
C THR A 619 -22.99 -44.22 9.87
N PHE A 620 -22.78 -45.54 9.83
CA PHE A 620 -23.39 -46.40 8.83
C PHE A 620 -24.74 -46.97 9.28
N ILE A 621 -25.05 -46.91 10.58
CA ILE A 621 -26.30 -47.44 11.13
C ILE A 621 -27.42 -46.45 10.79
N ASN A 622 -28.31 -46.87 9.88
CA ASN A 622 -29.47 -46.09 9.51
C ASN A 622 -30.67 -46.41 10.43
N SER A 623 -30.80 -47.67 10.85
CA SER A 623 -31.84 -48.11 11.80
C SER A 623 -31.48 -49.45 12.44
N HIS A 624 -32.36 -49.94 13.34
CA HIS A 624 -32.26 -51.29 13.89
C HIS A 624 -32.25 -52.40 12.82
N ASN A 625 -32.73 -52.10 11.61
CA ASN A 625 -32.87 -53.07 10.52
C ASN A 625 -31.96 -52.81 9.33
N GLN A 626 -31.20 -51.72 9.31
CA GLN A 626 -30.40 -51.35 8.14
C GLN A 626 -29.09 -50.64 8.50
N ILE A 627 -28.00 -51.08 7.86
CA ILE A 627 -26.69 -50.41 7.83
C ILE A 627 -26.39 -50.06 6.37
N ILE A 628 -25.91 -48.85 6.11
CA ILE A 628 -25.48 -48.38 4.80
C ILE A 628 -24.02 -47.93 4.91
N ILE A 629 -23.11 -48.66 4.26
CA ILE A 629 -21.70 -48.28 4.17
C ILE A 629 -21.50 -47.50 2.87
N PRO A 630 -21.18 -46.19 2.92
CA PRO A 630 -20.94 -45.41 1.72
C PRO A 630 -19.57 -45.72 1.08
N PRO A 631 -19.35 -45.29 -0.18
CA PRO A 631 -18.08 -45.41 -0.85
C PRO A 631 -16.89 -44.88 -0.05
N GLY A 632 -15.72 -45.50 -0.21
CA GLY A 632 -14.46 -45.03 0.38
C GLY A 632 -14.14 -45.58 1.78
N HIS A 633 -15.06 -46.30 2.43
CA HIS A 633 -14.80 -46.94 3.73
C HIS A 633 -14.32 -48.40 3.64
N ILE A 634 -14.44 -49.01 2.47
CA ILE A 634 -13.91 -50.33 2.16
C ILE A 634 -12.60 -50.14 1.39
N ASN A 635 -11.52 -50.78 1.87
CA ASN A 635 -10.17 -50.61 1.33
C ASN A 635 -9.81 -51.69 0.29
N GLU A 636 -8.62 -51.59 -0.30
CA GLU A 636 -8.16 -52.47 -1.36
C GLU A 636 -7.99 -53.93 -0.91
N THR A 637 -7.73 -54.17 0.38
CA THR A 637 -7.51 -55.53 0.90
C THR A 637 -8.79 -56.37 0.96
N ALA A 638 -9.96 -55.71 0.96
CA ALA A 638 -11.27 -56.35 0.95
C ALA A 638 -11.74 -56.77 -0.47
N GLU A 639 -11.08 -56.31 -1.53
CA GLU A 639 -11.45 -56.59 -2.92
C GLU A 639 -11.41 -58.09 -3.26
N GLY A 640 -12.28 -58.55 -4.15
CA GLY A 640 -12.37 -59.95 -4.54
C GLY A 640 -13.41 -60.25 -5.62
N ALA A 641 -13.20 -61.35 -6.33
CA ALA A 641 -14.11 -61.83 -7.36
C ALA A 641 -15.53 -62.09 -6.84
N ASP A 642 -16.51 -62.13 -7.74
CA ASP A 642 -17.93 -62.31 -7.42
C ASP A 642 -18.18 -63.54 -6.55
N GLY A 643 -18.99 -63.36 -5.50
CA GLY A 643 -19.37 -64.44 -4.58
C GLY A 643 -18.24 -64.92 -3.65
N THR A 644 -17.17 -64.14 -3.45
CA THR A 644 -16.04 -64.55 -2.58
C THR A 644 -15.94 -63.81 -1.25
N ARG A 645 -16.63 -62.67 -1.09
CA ARG A 645 -16.54 -61.84 0.12
C ARG A 645 -17.81 -61.97 0.95
N THR A 646 -17.68 -62.23 2.24
CA THR A 646 -18.81 -62.24 3.18
C THR A 646 -18.63 -61.16 4.23
N VAL A 647 -19.73 -60.63 4.74
CA VAL A 647 -19.73 -59.65 5.82
C VAL A 647 -20.23 -60.33 7.08
N VAL A 648 -19.58 -59.99 8.19
CA VAL A 648 -20.03 -60.37 9.53
C VAL A 648 -20.07 -59.15 10.42
N LEU A 649 -21.09 -59.08 11.26
CA LEU A 649 -21.31 -58.00 12.20
C LEU A 649 -21.02 -58.48 13.63
N TRP A 650 -20.46 -57.60 14.45
CA TRP A 650 -20.17 -57.85 15.85
C TRP A 650 -20.93 -56.88 16.73
N ASN A 651 -21.52 -57.38 17.81
CA ASN A 651 -21.96 -56.57 18.94
C ASN A 651 -21.33 -57.08 20.25
N THR A 652 -21.77 -56.54 21.38
CA THR A 652 -21.29 -56.92 22.71
C THR A 652 -21.62 -58.37 23.11
N VAL A 653 -22.59 -59.02 22.44
CA VAL A 653 -22.97 -60.42 22.67
C VAL A 653 -22.11 -61.38 21.85
N GLY A 654 -21.79 -61.03 20.60
CA GLY A 654 -20.93 -61.84 19.75
C GLY A 654 -21.06 -61.57 18.25
N LYS A 655 -20.53 -62.53 17.49
CA LYS A 655 -20.39 -62.53 16.04
C LYS A 655 -21.69 -63.01 15.37
N SER A 656 -22.18 -62.32 14.35
CA SER A 656 -23.28 -62.79 13.50
C SER A 656 -22.88 -63.97 12.63
N ASP A 657 -23.86 -64.68 12.07
CA ASP A 657 -23.62 -65.53 10.91
C ASP A 657 -23.11 -64.69 9.72
N ALA A 658 -22.34 -65.32 8.84
CA ALA A 658 -21.82 -64.66 7.64
C ALA A 658 -22.96 -64.40 6.64
N SER A 659 -22.91 -63.23 6.01
CA SER A 659 -23.84 -62.88 4.94
C SER A 659 -23.72 -63.82 3.73
N THR A 660 -24.67 -63.69 2.79
CA THR A 660 -24.45 -64.13 1.41
C THR A 660 -23.19 -63.49 0.83
N ALA A 661 -22.47 -64.23 0.00
CA ALA A 661 -21.22 -63.76 -0.56
C ALA A 661 -21.45 -62.78 -1.72
N ILE A 662 -20.60 -61.76 -1.82
CA ILE A 662 -20.63 -60.68 -2.82
C ILE A 662 -19.25 -60.51 -3.46
N GLY A 663 -19.18 -59.94 -4.67
CA GLY A 663 -17.94 -59.41 -5.26
C GLY A 663 -17.63 -58.01 -4.72
N ILE A 664 -16.35 -57.64 -4.65
CA ILE A 664 -15.92 -56.27 -4.32
C ILE A 664 -14.86 -55.85 -5.34
N ALA A 665 -15.22 -54.89 -6.19
CA ALA A 665 -14.33 -54.25 -7.17
C ALA A 665 -13.86 -52.87 -6.69
N THR A 666 -12.79 -52.37 -7.30
CA THR A 666 -12.26 -51.04 -6.92
C THR A 666 -13.17 -49.93 -7.44
N GLY A 667 -13.40 -49.86 -8.76
CA GLY A 667 -14.01 -48.70 -9.42
C GLY A 667 -13.04 -47.53 -9.64
N VAL A 668 -13.47 -46.46 -10.30
CA VAL A 668 -12.60 -45.30 -10.60
C VAL A 668 -12.14 -44.60 -9.31
N PRO A 669 -10.93 -44.02 -9.26
CA PRO A 669 -10.51 -43.24 -8.09
C PRO A 669 -11.47 -42.08 -7.82
N VAL A 670 -11.56 -41.62 -6.58
CA VAL A 670 -12.29 -40.40 -6.23
C VAL A 670 -11.36 -39.43 -5.54
N VAL A 671 -11.32 -38.19 -6.04
CA VAL A 671 -10.62 -37.09 -5.37
C VAL A 671 -11.64 -36.36 -4.51
N THR A 672 -11.29 -36.07 -3.28
CA THR A 672 -12.12 -35.31 -2.33
C THR A 672 -11.55 -33.94 -2.01
N GLY A 673 -10.24 -33.75 -2.22
CA GLY A 673 -9.58 -32.46 -2.08
C GLY A 673 -8.10 -32.53 -2.41
N THR A 674 -7.48 -31.36 -2.49
CA THR A 674 -6.03 -31.22 -2.60
C THR A 674 -5.50 -30.22 -1.57
N SER A 675 -4.22 -30.31 -1.24
CA SER A 675 -3.52 -29.29 -0.42
C SER A 675 -3.51 -27.88 -1.02
N ARG A 676 -4.00 -27.69 -2.25
CA ARG A 676 -3.98 -26.42 -2.99
C ARG A 676 -5.37 -25.93 -3.41
N ASP A 677 -6.41 -26.48 -2.81
CA ASP A 677 -7.79 -26.05 -3.05
C ASP A 677 -7.97 -24.57 -2.67
N ARG A 678 -8.46 -23.77 -3.62
CA ARG A 678 -8.60 -22.30 -3.52
C ARG A 678 -7.31 -21.52 -3.26
N LEU A 679 -6.15 -22.16 -3.35
CA LEU A 679 -4.84 -21.54 -3.15
C LEU A 679 -4.06 -21.45 -4.46
N ASN A 680 -3.05 -20.59 -4.48
CA ASN A 680 -2.07 -20.57 -5.57
C ASN A 680 -1.16 -21.79 -5.44
N TYR A 681 -0.97 -22.48 -6.56
CA TYR A 681 -0.08 -23.62 -6.68
C TYR A 681 1.14 -23.24 -7.52
N ASP A 682 2.30 -23.17 -6.85
CA ASP A 682 3.59 -23.10 -7.55
C ASP A 682 4.03 -24.50 -7.98
N ARG A 683 3.91 -24.76 -9.29
CA ARG A 683 4.23 -26.07 -9.88
C ARG A 683 5.71 -26.46 -9.83
N VAL A 684 6.62 -25.55 -9.47
CA VAL A 684 8.07 -25.81 -9.40
C VAL A 684 8.53 -26.05 -7.96
N GLU A 685 7.95 -25.36 -6.98
CA GLU A 685 8.38 -25.45 -5.57
C GLU A 685 7.48 -26.34 -4.69
N HIS A 686 6.21 -26.52 -5.04
CA HIS A 686 5.26 -27.26 -4.21
C HIS A 686 4.91 -28.63 -4.80
N ASN A 687 4.90 -29.66 -3.94
CA ASN A 687 4.16 -30.88 -4.23
C ASN A 687 2.65 -30.64 -4.04
N VAL A 688 1.82 -31.50 -4.64
CA VAL A 688 0.37 -31.52 -4.40
C VAL A 688 0.01 -32.81 -3.66
N ASP A 689 -0.32 -32.68 -2.38
CA ASP A 689 -1.03 -33.73 -1.64
C ASP A 689 -2.47 -33.82 -2.14
N ILE A 690 -2.89 -35.05 -2.46
CA ILE A 690 -4.19 -35.40 -3.01
C ILE A 690 -4.87 -36.34 -2.01
N TYR A 691 -6.10 -35.98 -1.63
CA TYR A 691 -6.91 -36.72 -0.68
C TYR A 691 -8.13 -37.31 -1.37
N GLY A 692 -8.50 -38.53 -1.01
CA GLY A 692 -9.58 -39.25 -1.67
C GLY A 692 -9.65 -40.71 -1.25
N TYR A 693 -10.07 -41.57 -2.17
CA TYR A 693 -10.10 -43.02 -1.96
C TYR A 693 -10.06 -43.77 -3.30
N GLY A 694 -9.68 -45.05 -3.26
CA GLY A 694 -9.46 -45.86 -4.46
C GLY A 694 -8.12 -45.57 -5.15
N PHE A 695 -7.11 -45.11 -4.41
CA PHE A 695 -5.79 -44.85 -4.99
C PHE A 695 -4.98 -46.13 -5.20
N ARG A 696 -5.34 -47.20 -4.49
CA ARG A 696 -4.83 -48.56 -4.67
C ARG A 696 -5.93 -49.48 -5.20
N SER A 697 -5.50 -50.55 -5.86
CA SER A 697 -6.36 -51.63 -6.31
C SER A 697 -5.63 -52.97 -6.14
N GLY A 698 -6.35 -53.97 -5.64
CA GLY A 698 -5.98 -55.37 -5.67
C GLY A 698 -6.15 -56.03 -7.04
N GLN A 699 -6.65 -55.30 -8.04
CA GLN A 699 -6.85 -55.72 -9.43
C GLN A 699 -7.66 -57.02 -9.52
N ALA A 700 -8.74 -57.11 -8.72
CA ALA A 700 -9.61 -58.28 -8.71
C ALA A 700 -10.36 -58.45 -10.05
N PHE A 701 -10.54 -57.37 -10.81
CA PHE A 701 -11.20 -57.34 -12.11
C PHE A 701 -10.36 -56.60 -13.15
N THR A 702 -10.58 -56.91 -14.43
CA THR A 702 -9.85 -56.28 -15.55
C THR A 702 -10.11 -54.78 -15.66
N ASP A 703 -11.29 -54.33 -15.24
CA ASP A 703 -11.71 -52.93 -15.34
C ASP A 703 -11.17 -52.06 -14.19
N ASP A 704 -10.48 -52.66 -13.20
CA ASP A 704 -9.89 -51.96 -12.06
C ASP A 704 -8.62 -51.15 -12.43
N GLY A 705 -8.06 -51.35 -13.63
CA GLY A 705 -6.86 -50.66 -14.11
C GLY A 705 -5.58 -51.11 -13.41
N ASN A 706 -4.60 -50.21 -13.24
CA ASN A 706 -3.35 -50.51 -12.54
C ASN A 706 -3.56 -50.61 -11.01
N ALA A 707 -2.63 -51.28 -10.31
CA ALA A 707 -2.65 -51.41 -8.86
C ALA A 707 -2.53 -50.08 -8.09
N THR A 708 -2.00 -49.03 -8.72
CA THR A 708 -1.83 -47.69 -8.14
C THR A 708 -2.09 -46.60 -9.17
N LEU A 709 -2.23 -45.33 -8.72
CA LEU A 709 -2.32 -44.17 -9.62
C LEU A 709 -1.07 -44.06 -10.50
N THR A 710 -1.28 -43.82 -11.80
CA THR A 710 -0.20 -43.66 -12.78
C THR A 710 -0.43 -42.52 -13.77
N TYR A 711 -1.64 -41.96 -13.82
CA TYR A 711 -2.00 -40.89 -14.75
C TYR A 711 -2.75 -39.76 -14.05
N PHE A 712 -2.66 -38.55 -14.61
CA PHE A 712 -3.43 -37.39 -14.18
C PHE A 712 -3.80 -36.49 -15.36
N ARG A 713 -4.74 -35.58 -15.11
CA ARG A 713 -5.19 -34.56 -16.07
C ARG A 713 -5.50 -33.28 -15.31
N VAL A 714 -5.21 -32.14 -15.92
CA VAL A 714 -5.69 -30.83 -15.44
C VAL A 714 -6.81 -30.35 -16.34
N GLU A 715 -7.92 -29.95 -15.74
CA GLU A 715 -9.09 -29.40 -16.40
C GLU A 715 -9.33 -27.95 -15.95
N SER A 716 -10.01 -27.15 -16.76
CA SER A 716 -10.58 -25.86 -16.37
C SER A 716 -11.88 -26.06 -15.59
N ALA A 717 -12.43 -24.97 -15.04
CA ALA A 717 -13.64 -24.98 -14.22
C ALA A 717 -14.87 -25.60 -14.91
N ASP A 718 -14.95 -25.48 -16.24
CA ASP A 718 -16.01 -26.05 -17.10
C ASP A 718 -15.77 -27.51 -17.50
N GLY A 719 -14.67 -28.13 -17.06
CA GLY A 719 -14.29 -29.51 -17.38
C GLY A 719 -13.50 -29.66 -18.69
N THR A 720 -13.19 -28.57 -19.40
CA THR A 720 -12.33 -28.62 -20.60
C THR A 720 -10.91 -29.06 -20.21
N MET A 721 -10.32 -29.95 -21.01
CA MET A 721 -8.95 -30.40 -20.80
C MET A 721 -7.97 -29.25 -21.04
N VAL A 722 -7.07 -29.02 -20.08
CA VAL A 722 -5.99 -28.04 -20.23
C VAL A 722 -4.64 -28.74 -20.34
N PHE A 723 -4.41 -29.80 -19.56
CA PHE A 723 -3.17 -30.59 -19.60
C PHE A 723 -3.46 -32.09 -19.51
N PRO A 724 -2.85 -32.93 -20.38
CA PRO A 724 -1.83 -32.60 -21.39
C PRO A 724 -2.39 -31.83 -22.61
N ALA A 725 -1.51 -31.23 -23.43
CA ALA A 725 -1.93 -30.57 -24.68
C ALA A 725 -2.42 -31.56 -25.74
N ASP A 726 -1.98 -32.81 -25.65
CA ASP A 726 -2.23 -33.90 -26.58
C ASP A 726 -2.40 -35.22 -25.80
N GLY A 727 -3.39 -36.03 -26.19
CA GLY A 727 -3.83 -37.22 -25.47
C GLY A 727 -4.93 -36.95 -24.43
N ASN A 728 -5.31 -37.97 -23.64
CA ASN A 728 -6.40 -37.85 -22.66
C ASN A 728 -5.90 -37.53 -21.23
N SER A 729 -4.73 -38.04 -20.87
CA SER A 729 -4.12 -37.91 -19.55
C SER A 729 -2.60 -38.06 -19.66
N SER A 730 -1.86 -37.50 -18.71
CA SER A 730 -0.40 -37.55 -18.65
C SER A 730 0.06 -38.55 -17.60
N ALA A 731 1.12 -39.31 -17.90
CA ALA A 731 1.71 -40.23 -16.94
C ALA A 731 2.49 -39.45 -15.85
N ALA A 732 2.38 -39.89 -14.60
CA ALA A 732 3.15 -39.33 -13.48
C ALA A 732 3.59 -40.41 -12.50
N THR A 733 4.72 -40.16 -11.85
CA THR A 733 5.21 -40.98 -10.74
C THR A 733 4.66 -40.42 -9.43
N PHE A 734 3.50 -40.92 -9.01
CA PHE A 734 2.91 -40.58 -7.72
C PHE A 734 3.66 -41.23 -6.57
N GLU A 735 3.78 -40.53 -5.44
CA GLU A 735 4.11 -41.15 -4.17
C GLU A 735 2.81 -41.57 -3.46
N ILE A 736 2.53 -42.87 -3.41
CA ILE A 736 1.29 -43.41 -2.82
C ILE A 736 1.51 -43.72 -1.34
N LYS A 737 0.97 -42.88 -0.44
CA LYS A 737 1.08 -43.07 1.01
C LYS A 737 0.08 -44.12 1.52
N SER A 738 -1.16 -44.07 1.02
CA SER A 738 -2.25 -44.99 1.39
C SER A 738 -3.26 -45.14 0.24
N ASP A 739 -4.34 -45.91 0.45
CA ASP A 739 -5.48 -45.94 -0.49
C ASP A 739 -6.24 -44.59 -0.56
N THR A 740 -5.98 -43.67 0.38
CA THR A 740 -6.68 -42.39 0.52
C THR A 740 -5.81 -41.14 0.39
N HIS A 741 -4.49 -41.30 0.29
CA HIS A 741 -3.52 -40.21 0.21
C HIS A 741 -2.40 -40.51 -0.77
N ALA A 742 -2.20 -39.60 -1.72
CA ALA A 742 -1.13 -39.65 -2.71
C ALA A 742 -0.51 -38.26 -2.89
N VAL A 743 0.75 -38.21 -3.30
CA VAL A 743 1.47 -36.97 -3.59
C VAL A 743 1.86 -36.93 -5.07
N LEU A 744 1.48 -35.85 -5.75
CA LEU A 744 1.98 -35.52 -7.09
C LEU A 744 3.22 -34.62 -6.92
N PRO A 745 4.40 -35.03 -7.42
CA PRO A 745 5.64 -34.30 -7.21
C PRO A 745 5.69 -32.97 -8.00
N VAL A 746 6.55 -32.06 -7.54
CA VAL A 746 6.94 -30.84 -8.28
C VAL A 746 7.32 -31.16 -9.73
N ASN A 747 7.08 -30.20 -10.63
CA ASN A 747 7.36 -30.29 -12.06
C ASN A 747 6.59 -31.37 -12.84
N ALA A 748 5.65 -32.09 -12.22
CA ALA A 748 4.75 -32.99 -12.95
C ALA A 748 3.80 -32.21 -13.88
N ILE A 749 3.32 -31.06 -13.40
CA ILE A 749 2.48 -30.13 -14.17
C ILE A 749 3.37 -29.12 -14.90
N THR A 750 3.13 -28.90 -16.20
CA THR A 750 3.91 -27.96 -17.02
C THR A 750 3.20 -26.61 -17.18
N ALA A 751 3.89 -25.64 -17.80
CA ALA A 751 3.37 -24.29 -18.06
C ALA A 751 2.06 -24.24 -18.86
N ILE A 752 1.72 -25.30 -19.60
CA ILE A 752 0.46 -25.38 -20.36
C ILE A 752 -0.75 -25.32 -19.42
N ALA A 753 -0.60 -25.83 -18.20
CA ALA A 753 -1.66 -25.85 -17.20
C ALA A 753 -1.79 -24.53 -16.42
N ASP A 754 -0.87 -23.57 -16.61
CA ASP A 754 -0.91 -22.30 -15.91
C ASP A 754 -2.29 -21.63 -16.12
N GLY A 755 -2.81 -20.99 -15.08
CA GLY A 755 -4.06 -20.23 -15.09
C GLY A 755 -5.03 -20.52 -13.96
N SER A 756 -6.16 -19.84 -13.98
CA SER A 756 -7.08 -19.80 -12.84
C SER A 756 -8.05 -20.99 -12.80
N ASN A 757 -8.55 -21.30 -11.60
CA ASN A 757 -9.66 -22.25 -11.41
C ASN A 757 -9.43 -23.61 -12.09
N ARG A 758 -8.30 -24.24 -11.76
CA ARG A 758 -7.89 -25.53 -12.34
C ARG A 758 -8.33 -26.70 -11.47
N ARG A 759 -8.74 -27.79 -12.10
CA ARG A 759 -9.14 -29.04 -11.46
C ARG A 759 -8.11 -30.12 -11.77
N LEU A 760 -7.72 -30.88 -10.75
CA LEU A 760 -6.88 -32.06 -10.92
C LEU A 760 -7.75 -33.33 -10.93
N ARG A 761 -7.57 -34.17 -11.94
CA ARG A 761 -8.10 -35.54 -12.00
C ARG A 761 -6.98 -36.55 -12.05
N ILE A 762 -7.19 -37.70 -11.44
CA ILE A 762 -6.20 -38.78 -11.35
C ILE A 762 -6.79 -40.09 -11.86
N ALA A 763 -5.94 -41.01 -12.30
CA ALA A 763 -6.35 -42.30 -12.81
C ALA A 763 -5.29 -43.37 -12.55
N ARG A 764 -5.76 -44.63 -12.49
CA ARG A 764 -4.91 -45.83 -12.51
C ARG A 764 -4.70 -46.36 -13.94
N GLY A 765 -5.14 -45.64 -14.96
CA GLY A 765 -4.99 -46.00 -16.37
C GLY A 765 -5.12 -44.75 -17.28
N PRO A 766 -4.73 -44.85 -18.56
CA PRO A 766 -4.69 -43.68 -19.45
C PRO A 766 -6.05 -43.28 -20.03
N ALA A 767 -7.06 -44.15 -19.91
CA ALA A 767 -8.37 -43.98 -20.53
C ALA A 767 -9.23 -42.91 -19.82
N THR A 768 -10.15 -42.30 -20.57
CA THR A 768 -10.97 -41.17 -20.07
C THR A 768 -11.98 -41.59 -19.00
N ASP A 769 -12.52 -42.80 -19.15
CA ASP A 769 -13.42 -43.45 -18.19
C ASP A 769 -12.71 -43.88 -16.89
N ALA A 770 -11.38 -44.01 -16.91
CA ALA A 770 -10.58 -44.31 -15.72
C ALA A 770 -10.27 -43.08 -14.84
N LEU A 771 -10.59 -41.86 -15.30
CA LEU A 771 -10.33 -40.62 -14.57
C LEU A 771 -11.27 -40.44 -13.38
N SER A 772 -10.73 -39.89 -12.31
CA SER A 772 -11.44 -39.73 -11.04
C SER A 772 -12.71 -38.91 -11.16
N SER A 773 -13.73 -39.19 -10.34
CA SER A 773 -14.96 -38.40 -10.39
C SER A 773 -14.71 -36.91 -10.06
N THR A 774 -15.66 -36.08 -10.50
CA THR A 774 -15.49 -34.62 -10.69
C THR A 774 -16.39 -33.79 -9.76
N ASN A 775 -17.29 -34.47 -9.04
CA ASN A 775 -18.26 -33.83 -8.16
C ASN A 775 -17.58 -33.42 -6.86
N ASN A 776 -17.81 -32.18 -6.43
CA ASN A 776 -17.45 -31.64 -5.12
C ASN A 776 -15.97 -31.33 -4.80
N VAL A 777 -15.04 -31.41 -5.76
CA VAL A 777 -13.64 -30.98 -5.52
C VAL A 777 -13.49 -29.48 -5.77
N ALA A 778 -12.92 -28.77 -4.79
CA ALA A 778 -12.61 -27.36 -4.94
C ALA A 778 -11.50 -27.15 -5.99
N LEU A 779 -11.57 -26.04 -6.72
CA LEU A 779 -10.59 -25.74 -7.76
C LEU A 779 -9.31 -25.14 -7.14
N ILE A 780 -8.16 -25.49 -7.69
CA ILE A 780 -6.90 -24.78 -7.43
C ILE A 780 -7.08 -23.36 -7.98
N ALA A 781 -6.87 -22.34 -7.14
CA ALA A 781 -7.20 -20.97 -7.51
C ALA A 781 -6.37 -20.50 -8.71
N ASN A 782 -5.06 -20.74 -8.69
CA ASN A 782 -4.18 -20.51 -9.83
C ASN A 782 -3.06 -21.55 -9.87
N ILE A 783 -2.81 -22.15 -11.04
CA ILE A 783 -1.54 -22.83 -11.32
C ILE A 783 -0.60 -21.80 -11.91
N THR A 784 0.60 -21.67 -11.35
CA THR A 784 1.61 -20.69 -11.80
C THR A 784 2.99 -21.09 -11.27
N THR A 785 4.01 -20.25 -11.50
CA THR A 785 5.35 -20.33 -10.88
C THR A 785 6.04 -18.97 -11.02
N THR A 786 7.35 -18.82 -10.79
CA THR A 786 8.07 -17.58 -11.12
C THR A 786 7.92 -17.25 -12.62
N PRO A 787 7.55 -16.02 -13.01
CA PRO A 787 7.24 -15.71 -14.40
C PRO A 787 8.50 -15.82 -15.26
N THR A 788 8.36 -16.15 -16.54
CA THR A 788 9.50 -16.11 -17.49
C THR A 788 9.14 -15.29 -18.70
N ILE A 789 9.94 -14.29 -19.06
CA ILE A 789 9.74 -13.46 -20.25
C ILE A 789 10.51 -14.07 -21.42
N SER A 790 9.81 -14.56 -22.44
CA SER A 790 10.41 -15.19 -23.61
C SER A 790 10.55 -14.25 -24.80
N ASN A 791 9.64 -13.28 -24.95
CA ASN A 791 9.66 -12.34 -26.07
C ASN A 791 9.00 -11.00 -25.73
N LEU A 792 9.46 -9.93 -26.39
CA LEU A 792 8.90 -8.58 -26.33
C LEU A 792 8.65 -8.10 -27.77
N SER A 793 7.46 -7.55 -28.05
CA SER A 793 7.17 -6.97 -29.37
C SER A 793 7.76 -5.56 -29.50
N LEU A 794 9.08 -5.47 -29.65
CA LEU A 794 9.82 -4.23 -29.87
C LEU A 794 9.80 -3.84 -31.36
N ASP A 795 10.19 -2.61 -31.67
CA ASP A 795 10.38 -2.19 -33.07
C ASP A 795 11.64 -2.81 -33.73
N SER A 796 11.85 -2.55 -35.02
CA SER A 796 12.98 -3.12 -35.78
C SER A 796 14.36 -2.71 -35.26
N ASN A 797 14.44 -1.70 -34.40
CA ASN A 797 15.65 -1.21 -33.76
C ASN A 797 15.73 -1.62 -32.28
N ASN A 798 14.90 -2.57 -31.85
CA ASN A 798 14.76 -3.01 -30.46
C ASN A 798 14.38 -1.89 -29.49
N ASN A 799 13.55 -0.93 -29.90
CA ASN A 799 13.01 0.09 -28.99
C ASN A 799 11.58 -0.26 -28.56
N PHE A 800 11.27 0.06 -27.30
CA PHE A 800 9.91 0.10 -26.82
C PHE A 800 9.27 1.45 -27.15
N ARG A 801 8.26 1.42 -28.03
CA ARG A 801 7.43 2.56 -28.40
C ARG A 801 6.26 2.66 -27.43
N ARG A 802 6.39 3.44 -26.36
CA ARG A 802 5.35 3.49 -25.31
C ARG A 802 4.03 4.14 -25.76
N ASP A 803 4.05 4.81 -26.91
CA ASP A 803 2.89 5.39 -27.60
C ASP A 803 2.22 4.41 -28.60
N GLU A 804 2.73 3.19 -28.71
CA GLU A 804 2.15 2.08 -29.49
C GLU A 804 1.84 0.89 -28.56
N ALA A 805 0.99 -0.04 -29.00
CA ALA A 805 0.68 -1.23 -28.22
C ALA A 805 1.85 -2.22 -28.22
N MET A 806 2.03 -2.94 -27.11
CA MET A 806 3.07 -3.94 -26.91
C MET A 806 2.49 -5.27 -26.42
N THR A 807 3.13 -6.36 -26.82
CA THR A 807 2.90 -7.71 -26.31
C THR A 807 4.17 -8.23 -25.63
N ILE A 808 3.99 -8.76 -24.43
CA ILE A 808 5.00 -9.53 -23.69
C ILE A 808 4.55 -10.99 -23.74
N SER A 809 5.43 -11.90 -24.16
CA SER A 809 5.16 -13.34 -24.17
C SER A 809 6.03 -14.05 -23.15
N GLY A 810 5.53 -15.14 -22.58
CA GLY A 810 6.18 -15.82 -21.48
C GLY A 810 5.46 -17.06 -20.97
N THR A 811 5.78 -17.46 -19.75
CA THR A 811 5.03 -18.44 -18.96
C THR A 811 4.79 -17.89 -17.56
N ALA A 812 3.79 -18.43 -16.85
CA ALA A 812 3.38 -18.00 -15.52
C ALA A 812 3.07 -16.48 -15.39
N LEU A 813 2.61 -15.84 -16.47
CA LEU A 813 2.19 -14.44 -16.45
C LEU A 813 0.78 -14.24 -15.87
N ASN A 814 0.00 -15.30 -15.67
CA ASN A 814 -1.43 -15.29 -15.30
C ASN A 814 -1.73 -14.65 -13.94
N THR A 815 -0.76 -14.65 -13.03
CA THR A 815 -0.88 -14.05 -11.68
C THR A 815 -0.04 -12.78 -11.56
N ALA A 816 0.33 -12.15 -12.68
CA ALA A 816 1.10 -10.92 -12.69
C ALA A 816 0.35 -9.82 -11.90
N ARG A 817 1.06 -9.23 -10.93
CA ARG A 817 0.57 -8.13 -10.08
C ARG A 817 1.25 -6.81 -10.36
N ARG A 818 2.44 -6.81 -10.97
CA ARG A 818 3.17 -5.59 -11.32
C ARG A 818 4.07 -5.79 -12.54
N ILE A 819 4.11 -4.77 -13.40
CA ILE A 819 5.06 -4.65 -14.51
C ILE A 819 5.87 -3.38 -14.28
N GLU A 820 7.18 -3.48 -14.15
CA GLU A 820 8.08 -2.37 -13.87
C GLU A 820 9.11 -2.20 -15.00
N LEU A 821 9.39 -0.94 -15.35
CA LEU A 821 10.53 -0.58 -16.17
C LEU A 821 11.72 -0.27 -15.25
N ILE A 822 12.81 -1.00 -15.43
CA ILE A 822 14.03 -0.83 -14.64
C ILE A 822 15.23 -0.58 -15.57
N ASN A 823 16.34 -0.11 -15.00
CA ASN A 823 17.60 0.03 -15.73
C ASN A 823 18.13 -1.34 -16.16
N SER A 824 18.96 -1.37 -17.21
CA SER A 824 19.57 -2.61 -17.71
C SER A 824 20.51 -3.30 -16.72
N ASP A 825 20.91 -2.64 -15.64
CA ASP A 825 21.68 -3.20 -14.52
C ASP A 825 20.81 -3.83 -13.42
N GLY A 826 19.48 -3.79 -13.58
CA GLY A 826 18.50 -4.34 -12.63
C GLY A 826 18.01 -3.34 -11.57
N SER A 827 18.54 -2.11 -11.52
CA SER A 827 18.10 -1.09 -10.56
C SER A 827 16.80 -0.40 -10.98
N SER A 828 15.92 -0.11 -10.02
CA SER A 828 14.69 0.65 -10.27
C SER A 828 15.00 2.09 -10.71
N LEU A 829 14.12 2.65 -11.54
CA LEU A 829 14.17 4.07 -11.92
C LEU A 829 13.81 4.98 -10.74
N ASP A 830 14.26 6.25 -10.78
CA ASP A 830 13.91 7.29 -9.81
C ASP A 830 13.23 8.48 -10.52
N PRO A 831 11.92 8.70 -10.30
CA PRO A 831 10.98 7.84 -9.57
C PRO A 831 10.69 6.53 -10.31
N ALA A 832 10.27 5.49 -9.58
CA ALA A 832 9.98 4.18 -10.16
C ALA A 832 8.84 4.25 -11.18
N THR A 833 8.99 3.57 -12.32
CA THR A 833 7.98 3.51 -13.39
C THR A 833 7.40 2.11 -13.45
N TYR A 834 6.17 1.93 -12.95
CA TYR A 834 5.51 0.62 -12.88
C TYR A 834 4.00 0.73 -13.14
N LEU A 835 3.40 -0.43 -13.42
CA LEU A 835 1.97 -0.65 -13.56
C LEU A 835 1.56 -1.74 -12.57
N ASP A 836 0.69 -1.41 -11.61
CA ASP A 836 0.09 -2.39 -10.69
C ASP A 836 -1.17 -2.98 -11.32
N LEU A 837 -1.24 -4.31 -11.37
CA LEU A 837 -2.33 -5.04 -12.02
C LEU A 837 -3.44 -5.42 -11.02
N PRO A 838 -4.71 -5.36 -11.43
CA PRO A 838 -5.20 -5.00 -12.77
C PRO A 838 -5.04 -3.50 -13.08
N TYR A 839 -4.54 -3.17 -14.29
CA TYR A 839 -4.34 -1.78 -14.75
C TYR A 839 -5.12 -1.53 -16.05
N PRO A 840 -5.82 -0.39 -16.20
CA PRO A 840 -6.51 -0.05 -17.45
C PRO A 840 -5.58 -0.05 -18.67
N GLY A 841 -5.94 -0.80 -19.70
CA GLY A 841 -5.13 -0.94 -20.92
C GLY A 841 -4.07 -2.04 -20.85
N VAL A 842 -4.00 -2.80 -19.75
CA VAL A 842 -3.22 -4.05 -19.68
C VAL A 842 -4.18 -5.24 -19.62
N SER A 843 -3.99 -6.22 -20.51
CA SER A 843 -4.65 -7.52 -20.44
C SER A 843 -3.64 -8.63 -20.21
N VAL A 844 -4.03 -9.64 -19.44
CA VAL A 844 -3.22 -10.82 -19.13
C VAL A 844 -4.03 -12.04 -19.54
N ASP A 845 -3.46 -12.89 -20.38
CA ASP A 845 -4.12 -14.15 -20.77
C ASP A 845 -4.13 -15.10 -19.57
N ASP A 846 -5.27 -15.74 -19.29
CA ASP A 846 -5.44 -16.65 -18.15
C ASP A 846 -4.42 -17.80 -18.17
N ASN A 847 -4.02 -18.28 -19.35
CA ASN A 847 -3.01 -19.34 -19.48
C ASN A 847 -1.57 -18.89 -19.16
N GLY A 848 -1.37 -17.62 -18.80
CA GLY A 848 -0.08 -17.05 -18.43
C GLY A 848 0.93 -16.97 -19.56
N SER A 849 0.49 -17.09 -20.81
CA SER A 849 1.37 -17.08 -21.98
C SER A 849 1.69 -15.68 -22.50
N ARG A 850 0.84 -14.68 -22.17
CA ARG A 850 0.91 -13.36 -22.79
C ARG A 850 0.32 -12.26 -21.91
N ILE A 851 0.96 -11.10 -21.96
CA ILE A 851 0.45 -9.81 -21.47
C ILE A 851 0.41 -8.84 -22.65
N GLN A 852 -0.69 -8.10 -22.82
CA GLN A 852 -0.79 -7.02 -23.80
C GLN A 852 -0.91 -5.69 -23.08
N ILE A 853 -0.14 -4.71 -23.52
CA ILE A 853 -0.09 -3.35 -23.00
C ILE A 853 -0.55 -2.43 -24.13
N SER A 854 -1.57 -1.62 -23.88
CA SER A 854 -2.10 -0.66 -24.85
C SER A 854 -1.13 0.51 -25.06
N SER A 855 -1.34 1.29 -26.11
CA SER A 855 -0.59 2.53 -26.31
C SER A 855 -0.81 3.50 -25.16
N ASN A 856 0.23 4.24 -24.79
CA ASN A 856 0.22 5.27 -23.75
C ASN A 856 -0.19 4.78 -22.36
N THR A 857 0.00 3.49 -22.04
CA THR A 857 -0.22 2.97 -20.68
C THR A 857 0.84 3.48 -19.69
N PHE A 858 2.11 3.57 -20.12
CA PHE A 858 3.16 4.24 -19.35
C PHE A 858 3.12 5.75 -19.61
N LEU A 859 2.58 6.50 -18.64
CA LEU A 859 2.32 7.94 -18.79
C LEU A 859 3.54 8.83 -18.51
N THR A 860 4.55 8.29 -17.83
CA THR A 860 5.74 9.06 -17.44
C THR A 860 6.85 8.91 -18.47
N SER A 861 7.56 9.99 -18.76
CA SER A 861 8.76 9.99 -19.61
C SER A 861 10.07 9.79 -18.83
N THR A 862 10.00 9.30 -17.58
CA THR A 862 11.19 9.02 -16.76
C THR A 862 12.08 7.97 -17.42
N ALA A 863 11.49 6.92 -17.97
CA ALA A 863 12.20 5.84 -18.65
C ALA A 863 12.73 6.23 -20.04
N ASP A 864 12.18 7.27 -20.66
CA ASP A 864 12.51 7.69 -22.03
C ASP A 864 13.97 8.09 -22.16
N GLY A 865 14.60 7.67 -23.25
CA GLY A 865 15.98 8.02 -23.52
C GLY A 865 16.50 7.37 -24.79
N ASN A 866 17.77 7.64 -25.08
CA ASN A 866 18.48 7.03 -26.20
C ASN A 866 19.92 6.68 -25.80
N GLY A 867 20.50 5.71 -26.50
CA GLY A 867 21.88 5.25 -26.31
C GLY A 867 22.03 4.20 -25.19
N SER A 868 23.21 3.59 -25.13
CA SER A 868 23.49 2.43 -24.27
C SER A 868 23.34 2.70 -22.77
N ALA A 869 23.51 3.95 -22.32
CA ALA A 869 23.33 4.34 -20.92
C ALA A 869 21.86 4.41 -20.47
N ASN A 870 20.92 4.46 -21.43
CA ASN A 870 19.48 4.58 -21.16
C ASN A 870 18.70 3.29 -21.46
N LEU A 871 19.40 2.17 -21.61
CA LEU A 871 18.75 0.89 -21.83
C LEU A 871 17.92 0.49 -20.61
N ARG A 872 16.73 -0.03 -20.89
CA ARG A 872 15.76 -0.53 -19.93
C ARG A 872 15.48 -2.00 -20.18
N ILE A 873 14.92 -2.64 -19.16
CA ILE A 873 14.35 -3.99 -19.22
C ILE A 873 13.01 -3.98 -18.50
N PHE A 874 12.15 -4.96 -18.80
CA PHE A 874 10.93 -5.18 -18.03
C PHE A 874 11.21 -6.12 -16.87
N LYS A 875 10.61 -5.82 -15.72
CA LYS A 875 10.50 -6.73 -14.58
C LYS A 875 9.04 -7.01 -14.30
N ILE A 876 8.69 -8.29 -14.20
CA ILE A 876 7.32 -8.72 -13.91
C ILE A 876 7.29 -9.42 -12.58
N PHE A 877 6.40 -8.97 -11.71
CA PHE A 877 6.09 -9.60 -10.43
C PHE A 877 4.78 -10.34 -10.56
N ASN A 878 4.74 -11.59 -10.12
CA ASN A 878 3.51 -12.37 -10.01
C ASN A 878 3.36 -12.92 -8.59
N SER A 879 2.31 -13.71 -8.31
CA SER A 879 2.03 -14.18 -6.95
C SER A 879 3.12 -15.04 -6.30
N VAL A 880 4.06 -15.58 -7.07
CA VAL A 880 5.17 -16.42 -6.59
C VAL A 880 6.46 -15.62 -6.46
N GLY A 881 6.85 -14.90 -7.52
CA GLY A 881 8.16 -14.28 -7.59
C GLY A 881 8.24 -13.14 -8.60
N ALA A 882 9.44 -12.88 -9.10
CA ALA A 882 9.67 -11.88 -10.13
C ALA A 882 10.76 -12.33 -11.10
N SER A 883 10.68 -11.86 -12.34
CA SER A 883 11.74 -12.03 -13.33
C SER A 883 11.94 -10.80 -14.18
N ASP A 884 13.18 -10.67 -14.65
CA ASP A 884 13.62 -9.57 -15.50
C ASP A 884 13.72 -10.08 -16.96
N SER A 885 13.49 -9.22 -17.94
CA SER A 885 13.63 -9.57 -19.35
C SER A 885 15.10 -9.57 -19.76
N ASN A 886 15.51 -10.57 -20.55
CA ASN A 886 16.89 -10.63 -21.08
C ASN A 886 17.16 -9.64 -22.22
N THR A 887 16.12 -9.05 -22.80
CA THR A 887 16.22 -8.09 -23.90
C THR A 887 16.27 -6.66 -23.36
N THR A 888 17.31 -5.92 -23.71
CA THR A 888 17.43 -4.49 -23.39
C THR A 888 16.89 -3.63 -24.54
N PHE A 889 16.27 -2.51 -24.20
CA PHE A 889 15.66 -1.60 -25.18
C PHE A 889 15.71 -0.15 -24.71
N ASN A 890 15.66 0.82 -25.63
CA ASN A 890 15.34 2.20 -25.26
C ASN A 890 13.83 2.39 -25.23
N VAL A 891 13.35 3.29 -24.37
CA VAL A 891 11.94 3.70 -24.35
C VAL A 891 11.80 5.02 -25.09
N ASN A 892 10.85 5.10 -26.02
CA ASN A 892 10.59 6.31 -26.78
C ASN A 892 9.12 6.49 -27.15
N ALA A 893 8.77 7.70 -27.60
CA ALA A 893 7.51 8.05 -28.21
C ALA A 893 7.71 9.13 -29.30
N GLN A 894 6.70 9.36 -30.14
CA GLN A 894 6.76 10.34 -31.22
C GLN A 894 7.01 11.76 -30.68
N PRO A 895 8.14 12.42 -31.02
CA PRO A 895 8.42 13.78 -30.59
C PRO A 895 7.42 14.77 -31.21
N THR A 896 7.03 15.78 -30.44
CA THR A 896 6.26 16.91 -30.95
C THR A 896 6.87 18.23 -30.50
N VAL A 897 6.82 19.25 -31.35
CA VAL A 897 7.27 20.61 -31.01
C VAL A 897 6.06 21.53 -31.05
N LEU A 898 5.75 22.14 -29.91
CA LEU A 898 4.57 22.97 -29.72
C LEU A 898 4.90 24.47 -29.77
N PHE A 899 6.07 24.86 -29.25
CA PHE A 899 6.43 26.26 -29.13
C PHE A 899 7.95 26.48 -29.28
N LEU A 900 8.30 27.72 -29.63
CA LEU A 900 9.66 28.19 -29.82
C LEU A 900 9.83 29.54 -29.12
N ALA A 901 10.89 29.68 -28.34
CA ALA A 901 11.21 30.89 -27.59
C ALA A 901 12.71 31.22 -27.63
N GLY A 902 13.03 32.42 -27.15
CA GLY A 902 14.41 32.85 -26.88
C GLY A 902 15.03 33.79 -27.92
N PHE A 903 14.29 34.14 -28.97
CA PHE A 903 14.72 35.19 -29.91
C PHE A 903 14.59 36.59 -29.31
N THR A 904 15.65 37.40 -29.42
CA THR A 904 15.64 38.80 -28.96
C THR A 904 14.62 39.65 -29.73
N ALA A 905 14.43 39.36 -31.03
CA ALA A 905 13.38 39.95 -31.85
C ALA A 905 12.42 38.86 -32.38
N PRO A 906 11.12 39.15 -32.52
CA PRO A 906 10.14 38.14 -32.95
C PRO A 906 10.50 37.51 -34.31
N PHE A 907 10.46 36.18 -34.36
CA PHE A 907 10.71 35.38 -35.56
C PHE A 907 12.09 35.57 -36.22
N THR A 908 13.10 36.02 -35.47
CA THR A 908 14.45 36.25 -36.00
C THR A 908 15.47 35.63 -35.07
N PHE A 909 16.12 34.57 -35.54
CA PHE A 909 17.16 33.88 -34.82
C PHE A 909 18.53 34.50 -35.12
N ASN A 910 19.10 35.19 -34.14
CA ASN A 910 20.51 35.59 -34.18
C ASN A 910 21.39 34.40 -33.79
N ARG A 911 22.11 33.82 -34.76
CA ARG A 911 23.01 32.68 -34.52
C ARG A 911 24.46 33.05 -34.20
N ASP A 912 24.77 34.33 -33.99
CA ASP A 912 26.15 34.77 -33.72
C ASP A 912 26.75 34.12 -32.47
N ALA A 913 28.04 33.77 -32.51
CA ALA A 913 28.68 33.02 -31.42
C ALA A 913 28.85 33.83 -30.12
N VAL A 914 28.80 35.17 -30.18
CA VAL A 914 29.05 36.05 -29.04
C VAL A 914 27.75 36.70 -28.55
N THR A 915 26.95 37.19 -29.49
CA THR A 915 25.73 37.97 -29.28
C THR A 915 24.45 37.20 -29.61
N GLY A 916 24.56 35.92 -30.01
CA GLY A 916 23.44 35.10 -30.43
C GLY A 916 22.39 34.83 -29.36
N ASP A 917 21.20 34.49 -29.85
CA ASP A 917 20.03 34.12 -29.07
C ASP A 917 20.16 32.69 -28.55
N ASN A 918 19.76 32.45 -27.30
CA ASN A 918 19.56 31.09 -26.82
C ASN A 918 18.18 30.61 -27.24
N VAL A 919 18.08 29.38 -27.73
CA VAL A 919 16.81 28.85 -28.27
C VAL A 919 16.21 27.86 -27.29
N THR A 920 14.92 28.02 -27.00
CA THR A 920 14.15 27.01 -26.26
C THR A 920 13.03 26.48 -27.14
N LEU A 921 13.05 25.18 -27.41
CA LEU A 921 11.96 24.43 -28.00
C LEU A 921 11.14 23.80 -26.89
N THR A 922 9.83 23.95 -26.91
CA THR A 922 8.91 23.29 -25.97
C THR A 922 8.01 22.34 -26.72
N GLY A 923 7.78 21.16 -26.16
CA GLY A 923 7.07 20.08 -26.82
C GLY A 923 6.79 18.90 -25.88
N SER A 924 6.66 17.71 -26.45
CA SER A 924 6.55 16.46 -25.70
C SER A 924 7.44 15.39 -26.33
N ASN A 925 7.84 14.40 -25.51
CA ASN A 925 8.62 13.24 -25.94
C ASN A 925 9.97 13.64 -26.57
N LEU A 926 10.62 14.69 -26.07
CA LEU A 926 11.82 15.26 -26.69
C LEU A 926 13.14 14.57 -26.28
N LYS A 927 13.13 13.71 -25.26
CA LYS A 927 14.33 13.03 -24.72
C LYS A 927 15.03 12.08 -25.69
N ASN A 928 14.33 11.59 -26.70
CA ASN A 928 14.86 10.66 -27.72
C ASN A 928 15.47 11.39 -28.94
N VAL A 929 15.48 12.72 -28.96
CA VAL A 929 16.04 13.51 -30.07
C VAL A 929 17.55 13.35 -30.12
N THR A 930 18.05 12.97 -31.28
CA THR A 930 19.48 12.72 -31.54
C THR A 930 20.12 13.80 -32.38
N GLU A 931 19.34 14.55 -33.15
CA GLU A 931 19.85 15.63 -33.99
C GLU A 931 18.81 16.74 -34.16
N ILE A 932 19.29 17.98 -34.13
CA ILE A 932 18.49 19.20 -34.33
C ILE A 932 19.00 19.86 -35.61
N GLN A 933 18.13 20.03 -36.60
CA GLN A 933 18.47 20.60 -37.90
C GLN A 933 17.71 21.91 -38.15
N LEU A 934 18.34 22.82 -38.91
CA LEU A 934 17.67 23.95 -39.54
C LEU A 934 17.30 23.56 -40.98
N VAL A 935 16.01 23.66 -41.27
CA VAL A 935 15.43 23.32 -42.58
C VAL A 935 14.72 24.52 -43.19
N ASP A 936 14.33 24.39 -44.46
CA ASP A 936 13.46 25.39 -45.10
C ASP A 936 12.07 25.46 -44.44
N GLU A 937 11.22 26.36 -44.91
CA GLU A 937 9.89 26.55 -44.33
C GLU A 937 8.93 25.37 -44.53
N ASN A 938 9.19 24.49 -45.49
CA ASN A 938 8.38 23.30 -45.78
C ASN A 938 8.94 22.04 -45.10
N GLY A 939 10.11 22.13 -44.46
CA GLY A 939 10.79 21.01 -43.81
C GLY A 939 11.82 20.30 -44.68
N SER A 940 12.12 20.82 -45.87
CA SER A 940 13.16 20.27 -46.76
C SER A 940 14.55 20.67 -46.28
N ASP A 941 15.51 19.75 -46.45
CA ASP A 941 16.88 19.97 -46.01
C ASP A 941 17.56 21.07 -46.83
N LEU A 942 18.35 21.90 -46.15
CA LEU A 942 19.16 22.94 -46.79
C LEU A 942 20.48 22.35 -47.31
N SER A 943 21.14 23.05 -48.23
CA SER A 943 22.47 22.67 -48.70
C SER A 943 23.45 22.51 -47.53
N GLY A 944 24.08 21.34 -47.41
CA GLY A 944 25.02 21.03 -46.33
C GLY A 944 24.39 20.80 -44.95
N THR A 945 23.06 20.73 -44.85
CA THR A 945 22.26 20.38 -43.65
C THR A 945 22.77 20.98 -42.33
N PRO A 946 22.38 22.22 -42.00
CA PRO A 946 22.85 22.83 -40.77
C PRO A 946 22.29 22.14 -39.54
N SER A 947 23.15 21.54 -38.70
CA SER A 947 22.68 20.67 -37.60
C SER A 947 23.55 20.65 -36.35
N ILE A 948 22.97 20.13 -35.27
CA ILE A 948 23.62 19.82 -33.98
C ILE A 948 23.25 18.38 -33.60
N SER A 949 24.25 17.51 -33.43
CA SER A 949 24.06 16.16 -32.86
C SER A 949 24.01 16.22 -31.34
N VAL A 950 23.11 15.46 -30.74
CA VAL A 950 22.82 15.44 -29.30
C VAL A 950 23.04 14.02 -28.76
N PRO A 951 23.61 13.87 -27.55
CA PRO A 951 23.96 14.90 -26.57
C PRO A 951 25.28 15.62 -26.87
N VAL A 952 25.31 16.94 -26.60
CA VAL A 952 26.52 17.78 -26.70
C VAL A 952 26.47 18.88 -25.65
N THR A 953 27.62 19.31 -25.13
CA THR A 953 27.71 20.45 -24.21
C THR A 953 27.12 21.71 -24.86
N GLY A 954 26.21 22.38 -24.15
CA GLY A 954 25.48 23.55 -24.68
C GLY A 954 24.06 23.24 -25.14
N VAL A 955 23.66 21.96 -25.25
CA VAL A 955 22.27 21.56 -25.43
C VAL A 955 21.78 20.79 -24.20
N THR A 956 20.71 21.26 -23.58
CA THR A 956 20.00 20.54 -22.52
C THR A 956 18.71 19.99 -23.07
N VAL A 957 18.53 18.67 -23.02
CA VAL A 957 17.31 18.00 -23.43
C VAL A 957 16.58 17.47 -22.20
N SER A 958 15.32 17.90 -22.07
CA SER A 958 14.33 17.33 -21.16
C SER A 958 13.19 16.74 -21.98
N ASP A 959 12.20 16.14 -21.33
CA ASP A 959 11.07 15.56 -22.06
C ASP A 959 10.18 16.62 -22.73
N THR A 960 10.05 17.78 -22.09
CA THR A 960 9.16 18.85 -22.54
C THR A 960 9.89 20.02 -23.16
N SER A 961 11.23 20.07 -23.07
CA SER A 961 12.00 21.16 -23.67
C SER A 961 13.40 20.78 -24.13
N ILE A 962 13.86 21.43 -25.19
CA ILE A 962 15.25 21.45 -25.64
C ILE A 962 15.74 22.89 -25.56
N VAL A 963 16.81 23.12 -24.80
CA VAL A 963 17.44 24.44 -24.67
C VAL A 963 18.81 24.40 -25.34
N ILE A 964 19.01 25.25 -26.33
CA ILE A 964 20.25 25.41 -27.08
C ILE A 964 20.90 26.72 -26.64
N ASN A 965 22.05 26.62 -25.99
CA ASN A 965 22.90 27.78 -25.72
C ASN A 965 23.85 27.98 -26.90
N THR A 966 23.50 28.92 -27.78
CA THR A 966 24.23 29.15 -29.02
C THR A 966 25.63 29.71 -28.79
N LYS A 967 25.90 30.29 -27.62
CA LYS A 967 27.25 30.75 -27.25
C LYS A 967 28.20 29.60 -26.89
N THR A 968 27.63 28.45 -26.51
CA THR A 968 28.38 27.23 -26.17
C THR A 968 28.47 26.27 -27.35
N VAL A 969 27.43 26.19 -28.18
CA VAL A 969 27.36 25.28 -29.34
C VAL A 969 26.76 25.98 -30.56
N GLN A 970 27.35 25.75 -31.73
CA GLN A 970 26.92 26.33 -33.00
C GLN A 970 26.40 25.23 -33.93
N PHE A 971 25.45 25.59 -34.81
CA PHE A 971 25.03 24.69 -35.88
C PHE A 971 26.21 24.47 -36.85
N GLY A 972 26.56 23.21 -37.11
CA GLY A 972 27.45 22.88 -38.22
C GLY A 972 26.87 23.45 -39.51
N ASN A 973 27.69 24.02 -40.41
CA ASN A 973 27.23 24.69 -41.63
C ASN A 973 26.16 25.79 -41.41
N GLY A 974 26.10 26.41 -40.23
CA GLY A 974 25.06 27.38 -39.85
C GLY A 974 24.88 28.56 -40.80
N THR A 975 25.92 28.98 -41.52
CA THR A 975 25.85 30.04 -42.56
C THR A 975 24.90 29.68 -43.70
N ASN A 976 24.71 28.40 -44.00
CA ASN A 976 23.81 27.96 -45.08
C ASN A 976 22.33 28.13 -44.69
N ALA A 977 22.03 28.34 -43.40
CA ALA A 977 20.70 28.67 -42.92
C ALA A 977 20.34 30.15 -43.07
N ASP A 978 21.30 31.04 -43.33
CA ASP A 978 21.06 32.49 -43.32
C ASP A 978 19.96 32.92 -44.32
N SER A 979 19.07 33.78 -43.84
CA SER A 979 17.99 34.38 -44.62
C SER A 979 18.53 35.60 -45.37
N ASN A 980 18.51 35.54 -46.70
CA ASN A 980 18.95 36.64 -47.56
C ASN A 980 17.80 37.38 -48.26
N THR A 981 16.55 36.99 -47.99
CA THR A 981 15.32 37.67 -48.43
C THR A 981 14.25 37.49 -47.36
N THR A 982 13.25 38.38 -47.33
CA THR A 982 12.16 38.35 -46.33
C THR A 982 11.23 37.14 -46.48
N SER A 983 11.29 36.45 -47.61
CA SER A 983 10.53 35.22 -47.91
C SER A 983 11.22 33.93 -47.48
N LYS A 984 12.51 33.96 -47.11
CA LYS A 984 13.26 32.76 -46.74
C LYS A 984 13.16 32.48 -45.25
N TRP A 985 12.13 31.74 -44.90
CA TRP A 985 11.89 31.26 -43.53
C TRP A 985 12.57 29.91 -43.26
N ARG A 986 12.79 29.64 -41.97
CA ARG A 986 13.40 28.42 -41.43
C ARG A 986 12.53 27.82 -40.34
N ARG A 987 12.70 26.52 -40.13
CA ARG A 987 12.08 25.75 -39.05
C ARG A 987 13.13 24.84 -38.43
N PHE A 988 12.86 24.40 -37.20
CA PHE A 988 13.62 23.32 -36.58
C PHE A 988 13.03 21.98 -37.00
N LYS A 989 13.90 21.03 -37.36
CA LYS A 989 13.58 19.62 -37.59
C LYS A 989 14.34 18.79 -36.58
N LEU A 990 13.61 18.00 -35.79
CA LEU A 990 14.17 17.12 -34.77
C LEU A 990 14.17 15.69 -35.31
N LEU A 991 15.34 15.07 -35.37
CA LEU A 991 15.50 13.67 -35.72
C LEU A 991 15.60 12.83 -34.46
N SER A 992 15.04 11.62 -34.54
CA SER A 992 15.10 10.61 -33.49
C SER A 992 15.02 9.22 -34.14
N ALA A 993 14.90 8.16 -33.34
CA ALA A 993 14.53 6.84 -33.84
C ALA A 993 13.07 6.76 -34.35
N ARG A 994 12.30 7.84 -34.23
CA ARG A 994 10.93 8.03 -34.72
C ARG A 994 10.90 9.00 -35.90
N ASP A 995 9.70 9.26 -36.42
CA ASP A 995 9.52 10.19 -37.51
C ASP A 995 9.98 11.61 -37.11
N ALA A 996 10.51 12.34 -38.08
CA ALA A 996 11.06 13.67 -37.85
C ALA A 996 9.96 14.65 -37.38
N ALA A 997 10.22 15.37 -36.30
CA ALA A 997 9.29 16.38 -35.78
C ALA A 997 9.71 17.78 -36.21
N LEU A 998 8.77 18.58 -36.74
CA LEU A 998 9.04 19.94 -37.19
C LEU A 998 8.44 20.97 -36.21
N SER A 999 9.14 22.07 -35.97
CA SER A 999 8.57 23.22 -35.25
C SER A 999 7.35 23.79 -36.00
N PRO A 1000 6.34 24.38 -35.35
CA PRO A 1000 5.12 24.82 -36.02
C PRO A 1000 5.33 25.80 -37.19
N GLN A 1001 4.52 25.70 -38.25
CA GLN A 1001 4.63 26.54 -39.46
C GLN A 1001 4.42 28.04 -39.17
N ASN A 1002 3.55 28.36 -38.22
CA ASN A 1002 3.26 29.73 -37.77
C ASN A 1002 4.38 30.32 -36.90
N LEU A 1003 5.34 29.51 -36.44
CA LEU A 1003 6.51 29.93 -35.66
C LEU A 1003 7.81 29.86 -36.47
N ARG A 1004 7.72 29.83 -37.80
CA ARG A 1004 8.89 29.92 -38.70
C ARG A 1004 9.65 31.23 -38.48
N PHE A 1005 10.97 31.22 -38.68
CA PHE A 1005 11.84 32.35 -38.36
C PHE A 1005 12.90 32.61 -39.45
N GLN A 1006 13.47 33.80 -39.46
CA GLN A 1006 14.64 34.17 -40.27
C GLN A 1006 15.91 33.92 -39.46
N VAL A 1007 17.02 33.58 -40.13
CA VAL A 1007 18.31 33.30 -39.47
C VAL A 1007 19.37 34.26 -39.99
N GLY A 1008 20.23 34.74 -39.09
CA GLY A 1008 21.34 35.61 -39.50
C GLY A 1008 22.25 35.98 -38.33
N THR A 1009 23.10 36.96 -38.59
CA THR A 1009 24.03 37.54 -37.62
C THR A 1009 23.89 39.07 -37.65
N PRO A 1010 24.28 39.80 -36.59
CA PRO A 1010 24.25 41.26 -36.59
C PRO A 1010 25.06 41.82 -37.77
N PRO A 1011 24.65 42.98 -38.31
CA PRO A 1011 25.33 43.57 -39.45
C PRO A 1011 26.74 44.02 -39.06
N SER A 1012 27.69 43.89 -39.99
CA SER A 1012 28.99 44.53 -39.87
C SER A 1012 29.21 45.49 -41.02
N PHE A 1013 29.87 46.61 -40.75
CA PHE A 1013 30.20 47.62 -41.75
C PHE A 1013 31.68 47.48 -42.14
N THR A 1014 31.97 47.57 -43.44
CA THR A 1014 33.36 47.59 -43.95
C THR A 1014 33.68 48.92 -44.62
N SER A 1015 32.83 49.40 -45.53
CA SER A 1015 33.08 50.62 -46.30
C SER A 1015 31.81 51.17 -46.97
N PHE A 1016 31.84 52.43 -47.40
CA PHE A 1016 30.85 53.00 -48.31
C PHE A 1016 31.48 53.52 -49.60
N ALA A 1017 30.67 53.68 -50.64
CA ALA A 1017 31.03 54.36 -51.88
C ALA A 1017 29.86 55.22 -52.38
N THR A 1018 30.14 56.39 -52.92
CA THR A 1018 29.15 57.26 -53.58
C THR A 1018 29.32 57.15 -55.10
N THR A 1019 28.24 57.30 -55.87
CA THR A 1019 28.33 57.34 -57.35
C THR A 1019 29.18 58.50 -57.87
N GLY A 1020 29.34 59.56 -57.08
CA GLY A 1020 30.25 60.68 -57.38
C GLY A 1020 31.74 60.39 -57.09
N GLY A 1021 32.07 59.26 -56.46
CA GLY A 1021 33.45 58.84 -56.16
C GLY A 1021 34.16 59.66 -55.08
N THR A 1022 33.43 60.47 -54.30
CA THR A 1022 33.99 61.33 -53.23
C THR A 1022 33.39 60.98 -51.87
N SER A 1023 34.02 61.48 -50.79
CA SER A 1023 33.49 61.40 -49.41
C SER A 1023 32.35 62.39 -49.14
N ASN A 1024 31.99 63.22 -50.11
CA ASN A 1024 30.86 64.14 -50.03
C ASN A 1024 29.65 63.46 -50.68
N TYR A 1025 28.75 62.93 -49.85
CA TYR A 1025 27.53 62.30 -50.30
C TYR A 1025 26.50 63.36 -50.72
N ARG A 1026 26.26 63.48 -52.03
CA ARG A 1026 25.21 64.35 -52.57
C ARG A 1026 23.87 63.62 -52.56
N ARG A 1027 23.13 63.72 -51.45
CA ARG A 1027 21.93 62.89 -51.22
C ARG A 1027 20.79 63.07 -52.23
N ASP A 1028 20.76 64.17 -52.98
CA ASP A 1028 19.75 64.46 -54.01
C ASP A 1028 20.06 63.86 -55.38
N SER A 1029 21.27 63.32 -55.60
CA SER A 1029 21.64 62.68 -56.87
C SER A 1029 22.54 61.45 -56.76
N ASP A 1030 23.32 61.31 -55.69
CA ASP A 1030 24.21 60.17 -55.54
C ASP A 1030 23.46 58.96 -54.97
N THR A 1031 23.88 57.76 -55.39
CA THR A 1031 23.54 56.52 -54.69
C THR A 1031 24.68 56.16 -53.75
N LEU A 1032 24.35 55.94 -52.48
CA LEU A 1032 25.28 55.50 -51.45
C LEU A 1032 25.29 53.97 -51.41
N THR A 1033 26.38 53.35 -51.83
CA THR A 1033 26.58 51.90 -51.78
C THR A 1033 27.34 51.52 -50.52
N ILE A 1034 26.82 50.58 -49.74
CA ILE A 1034 27.37 50.15 -48.46
C ILE A 1034 27.83 48.69 -48.56
N THR A 1035 29.06 48.41 -48.13
CA THR A 1035 29.67 47.08 -48.15
C THR A 1035 30.01 46.62 -46.73
N GLY A 1036 29.75 45.34 -46.45
CA GLY A 1036 29.83 44.76 -45.11
C GLY A 1036 29.34 43.32 -45.08
N THR A 1037 28.81 42.86 -43.95
CA THR A 1037 28.14 41.55 -43.82
C THR A 1037 26.81 41.69 -43.08
N GLY A 1038 25.92 40.71 -43.21
CA GLY A 1038 24.61 40.69 -42.53
C GLY A 1038 23.56 41.61 -43.16
N PHE A 1039 23.76 42.05 -44.41
CA PHE A 1039 22.89 43.03 -45.06
C PHE A 1039 21.67 42.46 -45.82
N GLY A 1040 21.49 41.13 -45.83
CA GLY A 1040 20.42 40.48 -46.60
C GLY A 1040 19.00 40.87 -46.17
N LEU A 1041 18.85 41.45 -44.97
CA LEU A 1041 17.57 41.82 -44.38
C LEU A 1041 17.62 43.22 -43.73
N VAL A 1042 18.40 44.17 -44.28
CA VAL A 1042 18.43 45.55 -43.75
C VAL A 1042 17.01 46.13 -43.72
N THR A 1043 16.58 46.57 -42.54
CA THR A 1043 15.25 47.17 -42.33
C THR A 1043 15.30 48.68 -42.45
N SER A 1044 16.38 49.31 -41.99
CA SER A 1044 16.60 50.75 -42.15
C SER A 1044 18.08 51.13 -42.15
N ALA A 1045 18.35 52.25 -42.81
CA ALA A 1045 19.62 52.96 -42.74
C ALA A 1045 19.35 54.42 -42.36
N GLU A 1046 20.00 54.91 -41.30
CA GLU A 1046 19.77 56.22 -40.72
C GLU A 1046 21.06 57.05 -40.76
N ILE A 1047 20.95 58.31 -41.20
CA ILE A 1047 22.06 59.26 -41.06
C ILE A 1047 22.10 59.76 -39.62
N VAL A 1048 23.23 59.52 -38.98
CA VAL A 1048 23.48 59.91 -37.58
C VAL A 1048 24.65 60.89 -37.52
N ASP A 1049 24.77 61.57 -36.37
CA ASP A 1049 25.92 62.44 -36.13
C ASP A 1049 27.23 61.64 -36.00
N VAL A 1050 28.34 62.36 -35.80
CA VAL A 1050 29.67 61.74 -35.65
C VAL A 1050 29.76 60.77 -34.46
N ASN A 1051 28.94 60.97 -33.42
CA ASN A 1051 28.88 60.12 -32.22
C ASN A 1051 27.90 58.94 -32.38
N GLY A 1052 27.15 58.87 -33.49
CA GLY A 1052 26.17 57.83 -33.76
C GLY A 1052 24.76 58.14 -33.21
N LEU A 1053 24.48 59.38 -32.83
CA LEU A 1053 23.18 59.82 -32.32
C LEU A 1053 22.24 60.25 -33.45
N THR A 1054 20.95 59.99 -33.27
CA THR A 1054 19.87 60.40 -34.20
C THR A 1054 19.79 61.92 -34.28
N ILE A 1055 19.89 62.47 -35.50
CA ILE A 1055 19.83 63.92 -35.76
C ILE A 1055 18.39 64.42 -35.87
N ALA A 1056 17.53 63.66 -36.54
CA ALA A 1056 16.13 63.98 -36.76
C ALA A 1056 15.26 62.72 -36.68
N ALA A 1057 14.17 62.79 -35.91
CA ALA A 1057 13.22 61.68 -35.84
C ALA A 1057 12.62 61.38 -37.22
N ASN A 1058 12.33 60.08 -37.46
CA ASN A 1058 11.72 59.58 -38.69
C ASN A 1058 12.48 59.98 -39.97
N SER A 1059 13.80 60.05 -39.92
CA SER A 1059 14.65 60.42 -41.08
C SER A 1059 15.30 59.24 -41.79
N ALA A 1060 15.25 58.04 -41.20
CA ALA A 1060 15.86 56.84 -41.76
C ALA A 1060 15.23 56.42 -43.09
N ALA A 1061 16.07 55.96 -44.02
CA ALA A 1061 15.63 55.26 -45.21
C ALA A 1061 15.28 53.81 -44.86
N ASN A 1062 14.25 53.26 -45.49
CA ASN A 1062 13.83 51.87 -45.36
C ASN A 1062 13.53 51.28 -46.75
N THR A 1063 13.20 49.99 -46.80
CA THR A 1063 12.94 49.27 -48.06
C THR A 1063 11.75 49.80 -48.85
N THR A 1064 10.82 50.52 -48.21
CA THR A 1064 9.68 51.19 -48.87
C THR A 1064 10.05 52.59 -49.37
N SER A 1065 11.06 53.25 -48.77
CA SER A 1065 11.50 54.60 -49.14
C SER A 1065 12.68 54.64 -50.12
N GLY A 1066 13.15 53.48 -50.58
CA GLY A 1066 14.12 53.36 -51.67
C GLY A 1066 15.37 52.52 -51.36
N LEU A 1067 15.55 52.01 -50.13
CA LEU A 1067 16.70 51.17 -49.80
C LEU A 1067 16.71 49.87 -50.65
N ALA A 1068 17.76 49.64 -51.41
CA ALA A 1068 17.89 48.51 -52.34
C ALA A 1068 18.93 47.51 -51.81
N ILE A 1069 18.49 46.30 -51.45
CA ILE A 1069 19.36 45.23 -50.95
C ILE A 1069 19.90 44.44 -52.14
N ASP A 1070 21.23 44.45 -52.32
CA ASP A 1070 21.86 43.77 -53.46
C ASP A 1070 22.29 42.34 -53.10
N SER A 1071 22.85 42.16 -51.90
CA SER A 1071 23.29 40.86 -51.39
C SER A 1071 23.44 40.89 -49.86
N GLY A 1072 23.81 39.75 -49.27
CA GLY A 1072 24.15 39.67 -47.85
C GLY A 1072 25.34 40.54 -47.43
N THR A 1073 26.10 41.08 -48.38
CA THR A 1073 27.30 41.89 -48.14
C THR A 1073 27.20 43.31 -48.69
N GLN A 1074 26.09 43.66 -49.37
CA GLN A 1074 25.95 44.97 -49.99
C GLN A 1074 24.49 45.43 -50.08
N PHE A 1075 24.25 46.70 -49.80
CA PHE A 1075 23.00 47.39 -50.12
C PHE A 1075 23.29 48.82 -50.60
N ARG A 1076 22.30 49.42 -51.26
CA ARG A 1076 22.35 50.77 -51.82
C ARG A 1076 21.25 51.63 -51.23
N VAL A 1077 21.57 52.90 -51.01
CA VAL A 1077 20.63 53.97 -50.69
C VAL A 1077 20.61 54.94 -51.88
N PRO A 1078 19.61 54.83 -52.77
CA PRO A 1078 19.45 55.72 -53.90
C PRO A 1078 19.31 57.20 -53.49
N ALA A 1079 19.40 58.07 -54.49
CA ALA A 1079 19.15 59.49 -54.30
C ALA A 1079 17.74 59.74 -53.73
N ASN A 1080 17.62 60.72 -52.83
CA ASN A 1080 16.38 61.16 -52.19
C ASN A 1080 15.65 60.11 -51.33
N SER A 1081 16.33 59.05 -50.84
CA SER A 1081 15.70 58.00 -50.04
C SER A 1081 15.46 58.33 -48.56
N PHE A 1082 16.05 59.41 -48.04
CA PHE A 1082 15.90 59.84 -46.64
C PHE A 1082 14.74 60.82 -46.46
N PHE A 1083 14.02 60.72 -45.35
CA PHE A 1083 12.97 61.67 -44.96
C PHE A 1083 13.56 62.82 -44.12
N ASN A 1084 12.89 63.97 -44.09
CA ASN A 1084 13.38 65.18 -43.40
C ASN A 1084 14.82 65.54 -43.78
N ALA A 1085 15.23 65.23 -45.02
CA ALA A 1085 16.62 65.15 -45.43
C ALA A 1085 17.39 66.47 -45.30
N ASN A 1086 16.71 67.62 -45.39
CA ASN A 1086 17.30 68.95 -45.21
C ASN A 1086 17.99 69.09 -43.84
N ARG A 1087 17.47 68.41 -42.81
CA ARG A 1087 18.02 68.42 -41.44
C ARG A 1087 19.26 67.55 -41.28
N LEU A 1088 19.51 66.64 -42.22
CA LEU A 1088 20.64 65.72 -42.21
C LEU A 1088 21.90 66.37 -42.78
N ASP A 1089 21.71 67.35 -43.67
CA ASP A 1089 22.76 68.11 -44.35
C ASP A 1089 23.76 68.75 -43.38
N SER A 1090 25.01 68.83 -43.80
CA SER A 1090 26.10 69.45 -43.05
C SER A 1090 27.24 69.82 -43.98
N SER A 1091 27.83 70.99 -43.82
CA SER A 1091 29.09 71.35 -44.50
C SER A 1091 30.35 70.92 -43.73
N GLY A 1092 30.21 70.35 -42.53
CA GLY A 1092 31.35 69.83 -41.78
C GLY A 1092 31.91 68.56 -42.41
N ALA A 1093 33.23 68.54 -42.68
CA ALA A 1093 33.92 67.36 -43.22
C ALA A 1093 33.71 66.13 -42.30
N ASN A 1094 33.28 65.00 -42.88
CA ASN A 1094 33.09 63.73 -42.17
C ASN A 1094 32.17 63.84 -40.92
N SER A 1095 31.21 64.76 -40.95
CA SER A 1095 30.37 65.08 -39.79
C SER A 1095 29.20 64.12 -39.57
N ARG A 1096 29.02 63.12 -40.44
CA ARG A 1096 27.90 62.19 -40.45
C ARG A 1096 28.37 60.76 -40.63
N ARG A 1097 27.62 59.83 -40.05
CA ARG A 1097 27.83 58.38 -40.15
C ARG A 1097 26.51 57.70 -40.50
N LEU A 1098 26.58 56.42 -40.82
CA LEU A 1098 25.42 55.60 -41.14
C LEU A 1098 25.16 54.59 -40.03
N LYS A 1099 23.96 54.62 -39.46
CA LYS A 1099 23.45 53.59 -38.56
C LYS A 1099 22.56 52.63 -39.34
N ILE A 1100 22.97 51.36 -39.39
CA ILE A 1100 22.35 50.31 -40.18
C ILE A 1100 21.64 49.37 -39.23
N THR A 1101 20.35 49.16 -39.46
CA THR A 1101 19.51 48.28 -38.64
C THR A 1101 19.10 47.08 -39.47
N THR A 1102 19.25 45.90 -38.87
CA THR A 1102 18.69 44.63 -39.35
C THR A 1102 17.85 44.02 -38.23
N PRO A 1103 17.04 42.99 -38.49
CA PRO A 1103 16.34 42.26 -37.44
C PRO A 1103 17.27 41.59 -36.43
N PHE A 1104 18.54 41.35 -36.79
CA PHE A 1104 19.53 40.67 -35.94
C PHE A 1104 20.39 41.64 -35.11
N GLY A 1105 20.31 42.95 -35.36
CA GLY A 1105 21.09 43.94 -34.63
C GLY A 1105 21.35 45.22 -35.42
N VAL A 1106 22.12 46.12 -34.79
CA VAL A 1106 22.44 47.46 -35.31
C VAL A 1106 23.97 47.64 -35.35
N VAL A 1107 24.47 48.28 -36.40
CA VAL A 1107 25.85 48.74 -36.50
C VAL A 1107 25.90 50.21 -36.92
N VAL A 1108 26.86 50.97 -36.40
CA VAL A 1108 27.16 52.33 -36.86
C VAL A 1108 28.49 52.28 -37.60
N SER A 1109 28.53 52.79 -38.84
CA SER A 1109 29.74 52.85 -39.68
C SER A 1109 30.91 53.51 -38.96
N ASP A 1110 32.16 53.21 -39.29
CA ASP A 1110 33.32 53.72 -38.52
C ASP A 1110 33.40 55.26 -38.43
N ASN A 1111 33.91 55.78 -37.32
CA ASN A 1111 34.20 57.21 -37.15
C ASN A 1111 35.57 57.59 -37.74
N ASN A 1112 35.78 57.24 -39.01
CA ASN A 1112 36.97 57.57 -39.79
C ASN A 1112 36.61 57.61 -41.29
N SER A 1113 37.58 57.73 -42.18
CA SER A 1113 37.34 57.86 -43.63
C SER A 1113 36.68 56.64 -44.29
N THR A 1114 36.61 55.47 -43.64
CA THR A 1114 35.91 54.29 -44.18
C THR A 1114 34.40 54.36 -43.96
N GLY A 1115 33.93 55.12 -42.96
CA GLY A 1115 32.54 55.11 -42.50
C GLY A 1115 31.88 56.47 -42.25
N ALA A 1116 32.64 57.55 -42.14
CA ALA A 1116 32.13 58.90 -41.97
C ALA A 1116 32.21 59.70 -43.30
N PHE A 1117 31.23 60.57 -43.52
CA PHE A 1117 31.12 61.38 -44.74
C PHE A 1117 30.50 62.75 -44.46
N THR A 1118 30.65 63.65 -45.42
CA THR A 1118 29.91 64.92 -45.46
C THR A 1118 28.64 64.68 -46.28
N ILE A 1119 27.50 65.20 -45.84
CA ILE A 1119 26.24 65.06 -46.60
C ILE A 1119 25.69 66.44 -46.97
N SER A 1120 25.34 66.61 -48.22
CA SER A 1120 24.68 67.83 -48.69
C SER A 1120 23.74 67.52 -49.85
N ALA A 1121 22.92 68.50 -50.21
CA ALA A 1121 22.17 68.49 -51.46
C ALA A 1121 22.37 69.80 -52.22
N THR A 1122 21.90 69.85 -53.45
CA THR A 1122 21.85 71.10 -54.23
C THR A 1122 20.97 72.11 -53.48
N PRO A 1123 21.50 73.27 -53.05
CA PRO A 1123 20.68 74.30 -52.42
C PRO A 1123 19.61 74.75 -53.43
N THR A 1124 18.43 75.10 -52.95
CA THR A 1124 17.37 75.59 -53.86
C THR A 1124 16.72 76.83 -53.26
N PHE A 1125 16.39 77.77 -54.12
CA PHE A 1125 15.51 78.89 -53.80
C PHE A 1125 14.09 78.57 -54.27
N HIS A 1126 13.09 79.25 -53.73
CA HIS A 1126 11.73 79.13 -54.26
C HIS A 1126 11.63 79.73 -55.68
N ALA A 1127 10.64 79.29 -56.45
CA ALA A 1127 10.50 79.72 -57.85
C ALA A 1127 10.24 81.25 -58.01
N ASN A 1128 9.66 81.89 -57.00
CA ASN A 1128 9.33 83.31 -57.00
C ASN A 1128 10.31 84.12 -56.13
N LEU A 1129 10.66 85.33 -56.55
CA LEU A 1129 11.52 86.25 -55.80
C LEU A 1129 10.89 86.69 -54.47
N SER A 1130 9.58 86.98 -54.48
CA SER A 1130 8.82 87.40 -53.31
C SER A 1130 8.68 86.32 -52.23
N THR A 1131 8.93 85.06 -52.56
CA THR A 1131 8.98 83.96 -51.59
C THR A 1131 10.40 83.55 -51.24
N SER A 1132 11.38 83.70 -52.14
CA SER A 1132 12.80 83.39 -51.89
C SER A 1132 13.51 84.42 -51.01
N PHE A 1133 13.08 85.67 -51.06
CA PHE A 1133 13.61 86.74 -50.22
C PHE A 1133 12.52 87.26 -49.29
N ALA A 1134 12.92 87.55 -48.05
CA ALA A 1134 12.09 88.03 -46.96
C ALA A 1134 12.93 88.81 -45.95
N GLY A 1135 12.36 89.13 -44.79
CA GLY A 1135 13.01 89.88 -43.71
C GLY A 1135 12.61 91.34 -43.71
N GLY A 1136 12.83 92.02 -42.56
CA GLY A 1136 12.37 93.39 -42.35
C GLY A 1136 12.90 94.40 -43.35
N GLY A 1137 14.03 94.10 -44.00
CA GLY A 1137 14.61 94.95 -45.04
C GLY A 1137 14.15 94.65 -46.47
N TYR A 1138 13.28 93.66 -46.72
CA TYR A 1138 12.90 93.26 -48.08
C TYR A 1138 11.46 93.61 -48.43
N ASN A 1139 11.25 94.32 -49.54
CA ASN A 1139 9.94 94.61 -50.11
C ASN A 1139 9.64 93.69 -51.30
N GLY A 1140 8.75 92.73 -51.10
CA GLY A 1140 8.36 91.74 -52.12
C GLY A 1140 7.53 92.29 -53.30
N GLY A 1141 6.97 93.50 -53.20
CA GLY A 1141 6.23 94.13 -54.30
C GLY A 1141 7.14 94.77 -55.35
N SER A 1142 8.29 95.29 -54.93
CA SER A 1142 9.31 95.91 -55.80
C SER A 1142 10.59 95.08 -55.95
N ASN A 1143 10.65 93.88 -55.37
CA ASN A 1143 11.85 93.03 -55.29
C ASN A 1143 13.10 93.79 -54.84
N THR A 1144 12.92 94.72 -53.89
CA THR A 1144 13.97 95.61 -53.40
C THR A 1144 14.35 95.24 -51.98
N TYR A 1145 15.63 94.95 -51.76
CA TYR A 1145 16.22 94.86 -50.43
C TYR A 1145 16.84 96.20 -50.04
N ASN A 1146 16.44 96.73 -48.90
CA ASN A 1146 17.07 97.88 -48.29
C ASN A 1146 17.71 97.47 -46.96
N TRP A 1147 19.02 97.64 -46.89
CA TRP A 1147 19.77 97.16 -45.73
C TRP A 1147 19.45 97.96 -44.45
N ASN A 1148 19.07 99.24 -44.58
CA ASN A 1148 18.70 100.09 -43.44
C ASN A 1148 17.40 99.63 -42.75
N ASP A 1149 16.48 99.04 -43.51
CA ASP A 1149 15.14 98.68 -43.05
C ASP A 1149 15.14 97.32 -42.31
N GLY A 1150 16.22 96.54 -42.43
CA GLY A 1150 16.48 95.40 -41.56
C GLY A 1150 17.21 94.23 -42.22
N LYS A 1151 17.08 93.07 -41.57
CA LYS A 1151 17.69 91.81 -42.01
C LYS A 1151 17.14 91.34 -43.36
N LEU A 1152 17.96 90.62 -44.11
CA LEU A 1152 17.56 89.85 -45.28
C LEU A 1152 17.40 88.39 -44.88
N THR A 1153 16.29 87.75 -45.21
CA THR A 1153 16.07 86.32 -45.02
C THR A 1153 15.89 85.66 -46.37
N LEU A 1154 16.66 84.61 -46.62
CA LEU A 1154 16.55 83.74 -47.78
C LEU A 1154 15.69 82.56 -47.38
N ASN A 1155 14.68 82.23 -48.19
CA ASN A 1155 13.87 81.03 -48.03
C ASN A 1155 14.15 80.07 -49.19
N GLY A 1156 14.25 78.79 -48.87
CA GLY A 1156 14.59 77.74 -49.81
C GLY A 1156 14.70 76.39 -49.12
N ASN A 1157 15.51 75.49 -49.67
CA ASN A 1157 15.80 74.20 -49.07
C ASN A 1157 17.31 73.90 -49.12
N ASN A 1158 17.74 73.00 -48.23
CA ASN A 1158 19.10 72.41 -48.17
C ASN A 1158 20.20 73.38 -47.73
N PHE A 1159 19.87 74.41 -46.95
CA PHE A 1159 20.84 75.41 -46.50
C PHE A 1159 21.82 74.90 -45.43
N LEU A 1160 21.50 73.80 -44.74
CA LEU A 1160 22.40 73.17 -43.76
C LEU A 1160 23.60 72.46 -44.40
N GLY A 1161 23.59 72.25 -45.72
CA GLY A 1161 24.71 71.67 -46.48
C GLY A 1161 25.58 72.71 -47.18
N VAL A 1162 25.32 74.00 -46.99
CA VAL A 1162 26.04 75.10 -47.66
C VAL A 1162 27.40 75.32 -47.00
N GLU A 1163 28.46 75.30 -47.80
CA GLU A 1163 29.84 75.57 -47.36
C GLU A 1163 30.30 76.99 -47.74
N THR A 1164 29.75 77.58 -48.81
CA THR A 1164 30.12 78.93 -49.21
C THR A 1164 28.90 79.75 -49.60
N ILE A 1165 28.86 81.00 -49.15
CA ILE A 1165 27.85 82.00 -49.55
C ILE A 1165 28.57 83.13 -50.29
N ARG A 1166 28.10 83.43 -51.51
CA ARG A 1166 28.60 84.52 -52.35
C ARG A 1166 27.51 85.54 -52.64
N PHE A 1167 27.84 86.80 -52.44
CA PHE A 1167 27.00 87.92 -52.85
C PHE A 1167 27.62 88.47 -54.13
N GLU A 1168 26.89 88.37 -55.22
CA GLU A 1168 27.41 88.63 -56.56
C GLU A 1168 26.42 89.45 -57.39
N ASP A 1169 26.84 89.84 -58.60
CA ASP A 1169 25.95 90.40 -59.61
C ASP A 1169 25.79 89.50 -60.85
N ASN A 1170 24.99 89.98 -61.81
CA ASN A 1170 24.74 89.29 -63.08
C ASN A 1170 25.93 89.34 -64.07
N GLY A 1171 27.01 90.06 -63.76
CA GLY A 1171 28.15 90.35 -64.64
C GLY A 1171 29.45 89.60 -64.29
N SER A 1172 29.45 88.81 -63.21
CA SER A 1172 30.57 88.01 -62.64
C SER A 1172 31.32 88.64 -61.47
N ASP A 1173 30.92 89.84 -61.00
CA ASP A 1173 31.57 90.44 -59.83
C ASP A 1173 31.09 89.75 -58.54
N THR A 1174 32.05 89.26 -57.74
CA THR A 1174 31.80 88.72 -56.40
C THR A 1174 32.18 89.76 -55.35
N TYR A 1175 31.19 90.24 -54.61
CA TYR A 1175 31.35 91.33 -53.64
C TYR A 1175 31.66 90.81 -52.23
N ILE A 1176 31.03 89.70 -51.84
CA ILE A 1176 31.25 89.02 -50.55
C ILE A 1176 31.39 87.54 -50.84
N ASN A 1177 32.43 86.88 -50.33
CA ASN A 1177 32.66 85.44 -50.44
C ASN A 1177 33.02 84.89 -49.06
N VAL A 1178 32.20 83.99 -48.52
CA VAL A 1178 32.25 83.61 -47.12
C VAL A 1178 32.14 82.11 -46.98
N SER A 1179 33.13 81.50 -46.30
CA SER A 1179 33.00 80.13 -45.81
C SER A 1179 31.93 80.08 -44.72
N PHE A 1180 31.04 79.11 -44.83
CA PHE A 1180 29.84 78.98 -44.03
C PHE A 1180 29.77 77.57 -43.43
N ASN A 1181 29.71 77.51 -42.10
CA ASN A 1181 29.32 76.32 -41.37
C ASN A 1181 27.94 76.56 -40.74
N PRO A 1182 26.86 75.96 -41.26
CA PRO A 1182 25.52 76.16 -40.73
C PRO A 1182 25.35 75.77 -39.26
N HIS A 1183 26.20 74.87 -38.74
CA HIS A 1183 26.18 74.44 -37.33
C HIS A 1183 27.05 75.31 -36.41
N ALA A 1184 27.87 76.19 -36.99
CA ALA A 1184 28.67 77.19 -36.30
C ALA A 1184 28.77 78.45 -37.19
N PRO A 1185 27.65 79.13 -37.46
CA PRO A 1185 27.60 80.17 -38.48
C PRO A 1185 28.44 81.38 -38.05
N PRO A 1186 29.16 82.04 -38.99
CA PRO A 1186 29.85 83.29 -38.71
C PRO A 1186 28.89 84.34 -38.15
N ALA A 1187 29.37 85.20 -37.25
CA ALA A 1187 28.58 86.27 -36.67
C ALA A 1187 27.86 87.08 -37.77
N GLY A 1188 26.54 87.25 -37.62
CA GLY A 1188 25.70 87.96 -38.57
C GLY A 1188 25.00 87.10 -39.64
N LEU A 1189 25.26 85.79 -39.68
CA LEU A 1189 24.51 84.80 -40.46
C LEU A 1189 23.79 83.82 -39.52
N ILE A 1190 22.54 83.50 -39.81
CA ILE A 1190 21.72 82.58 -39.00
C ILE A 1190 20.93 81.67 -39.92
N VAL A 1191 21.12 80.36 -39.81
CA VAL A 1191 20.27 79.35 -40.47
C VAL A 1191 19.24 78.83 -39.45
N ASN A 1192 18.02 78.54 -39.90
CA ASN A 1192 17.05 77.86 -39.04
C ASN A 1192 17.34 76.35 -38.90
N ALA A 1193 16.74 75.71 -37.90
CA ALA A 1193 16.97 74.31 -37.59
C ALA A 1193 16.50 73.35 -38.71
N GLU A 1194 15.59 73.80 -39.57
CA GLU A 1194 15.06 73.03 -40.71
C GLU A 1194 15.94 73.15 -41.96
N GLY A 1195 16.88 74.10 -42.00
CA GLY A 1195 17.72 74.35 -43.17
C GLY A 1195 16.97 74.93 -44.36
N THR A 1196 15.88 75.63 -44.12
CA THR A 1196 15.01 76.25 -45.14
C THR A 1196 15.09 77.77 -45.14
N GLN A 1197 15.70 78.37 -44.12
CA GLN A 1197 15.85 79.82 -43.99
C GLN A 1197 17.27 80.19 -43.62
N LEU A 1198 17.85 81.14 -44.35
CA LEU A 1198 19.15 81.76 -44.05
C LEU A 1198 18.96 83.26 -43.88
N THR A 1199 19.10 83.75 -42.66
CA THR A 1199 19.02 85.15 -42.31
C THR A 1199 20.40 85.79 -42.29
N VAL A 1200 20.54 86.90 -43.01
CA VAL A 1200 21.69 87.78 -43.07
C VAL A 1200 21.33 89.06 -42.34
N THR A 1201 22.05 89.36 -41.28
CA THR A 1201 21.87 90.61 -40.51
C THR A 1201 22.33 91.80 -41.34
N LYS A 1202 21.78 92.98 -41.04
CA LYS A 1202 22.17 94.23 -41.70
C LYS A 1202 23.67 94.54 -41.49
N ASP A 1203 24.16 94.30 -40.27
CA ASP A 1203 25.56 94.59 -39.89
C ASP A 1203 26.54 93.74 -40.71
N PHE A 1204 26.18 92.47 -40.98
CA PHE A 1204 27.00 91.58 -41.82
C PHE A 1204 27.28 92.13 -43.22
N ILE A 1205 26.28 92.78 -43.84
CA ILE A 1205 26.41 93.32 -45.21
C ILE A 1205 27.22 94.63 -45.17
N ASN A 1206 26.93 95.50 -44.19
CA ASN A 1206 27.63 96.78 -44.01
C ASN A 1206 29.12 96.60 -43.71
N ASP A 1207 29.46 95.67 -42.82
CA ASP A 1207 30.83 95.49 -42.35
C ASP A 1207 31.75 94.84 -43.39
N ARG A 1208 31.20 94.20 -44.43
CA ARG A 1208 31.97 93.46 -45.43
C ARG A 1208 32.02 94.09 -46.80
N ASN A 1209 30.91 94.65 -47.31
CA ASN A 1209 30.92 95.32 -48.61
C ASN A 1209 29.67 96.20 -48.84
N ALA A 1210 29.80 97.52 -48.66
CA ALA A 1210 28.72 98.48 -48.94
C ALA A 1210 28.31 98.54 -50.44
N SER A 1211 29.18 98.11 -51.36
CA SER A 1211 28.91 98.15 -52.81
C SER A 1211 27.92 97.09 -53.26
N TRP A 1212 27.78 95.96 -52.54
CA TRP A 1212 26.70 95.03 -52.83
C TRP A 1212 25.34 95.58 -52.43
N ALA A 1213 25.26 96.38 -51.35
CA ALA A 1213 24.02 96.96 -50.83
C ALA A 1213 23.40 98.06 -51.71
N SER A 1214 24.09 98.51 -52.77
CA SER A 1214 23.57 99.49 -53.73
C SER A 1214 23.71 98.99 -55.17
N SER A 1215 22.58 98.80 -55.85
CA SER A 1215 22.53 98.34 -57.25
C SER A 1215 22.19 99.46 -58.24
N GLY A 1216 22.11 100.71 -57.78
CA GLY A 1216 21.78 101.86 -58.62
C GLY A 1216 20.36 101.79 -59.22
N GLY A 1217 19.42 101.13 -58.54
CA GLY A 1217 18.03 100.96 -59.00
C GLY A 1217 17.81 99.81 -59.99
N ASN A 1218 18.86 99.10 -60.41
CA ASN A 1218 18.74 97.96 -61.31
C ASN A 1218 18.69 96.63 -60.56
N ALA A 1219 17.89 95.67 -61.04
CA ALA A 1219 17.84 94.33 -60.50
C ALA A 1219 19.07 93.52 -60.97
N THR A 1220 20.24 93.78 -60.39
CA THR A 1220 21.52 93.14 -60.79
C THR A 1220 22.14 92.29 -59.70
N ARG A 1221 21.65 92.33 -58.46
CA ARG A 1221 22.26 91.63 -57.31
C ARG A 1221 21.62 90.27 -57.06
N ARG A 1222 22.42 89.30 -56.65
CA ARG A 1222 21.95 87.95 -56.28
C ARG A 1222 22.86 87.31 -55.26
N ILE A 1223 22.40 86.20 -54.69
CA ILE A 1223 23.16 85.37 -53.76
C ILE A 1223 23.35 84.00 -54.37
N ARG A 1224 24.60 83.55 -54.41
CA ARG A 1224 24.97 82.18 -54.79
C ARG A 1224 25.33 81.39 -53.54
N LEU A 1225 24.71 80.24 -53.38
CA LEU A 1225 25.04 79.26 -52.35
C LEU A 1225 25.77 78.10 -53.01
N THR A 1226 26.89 77.70 -52.44
CA THR A 1226 27.65 76.52 -52.85
C THR A 1226 27.58 75.49 -51.73
N SER A 1227 27.06 74.30 -52.02
CA SER A 1227 27.07 73.19 -51.06
C SER A 1227 28.46 72.60 -50.87
N ALA A 1228 28.64 71.81 -49.81
CA ALA A 1228 29.88 71.06 -49.57
C ALA A 1228 30.21 70.00 -50.64
N ALA A 1229 29.27 69.71 -51.55
CA ALA A 1229 29.50 68.90 -52.75
C ALA A 1229 29.67 69.76 -54.02
N ASP A 1230 30.08 71.02 -53.86
CA ASP A 1230 30.33 72.00 -54.93
C ASP A 1230 29.12 72.31 -55.83
N GLN A 1231 27.89 72.07 -55.35
CA GLN A 1231 26.69 72.38 -56.12
C GLN A 1231 26.28 73.82 -55.89
N ASN A 1232 26.11 74.55 -56.98
CA ASN A 1232 25.78 75.96 -56.93
C ASN A 1232 24.28 76.18 -57.14
N ALA A 1233 23.69 76.99 -56.28
CA ALA A 1233 22.35 77.55 -56.44
C ALA A 1233 22.46 79.06 -56.46
N THR A 1234 21.81 79.70 -57.43
CA THR A 1234 21.85 81.15 -57.55
C THR A 1234 20.43 81.69 -57.41
N SER A 1235 20.24 82.70 -56.57
CA SER A 1235 18.95 83.36 -56.42
C SER A 1235 18.59 84.14 -57.68
N GLY A 1236 17.31 84.49 -57.83
CA GLY A 1236 16.93 85.51 -58.81
C GLY A 1236 17.54 86.89 -58.47
N LEU A 1237 17.46 87.81 -59.42
CA LEU A 1237 18.03 89.15 -59.30
C LEU A 1237 17.12 90.07 -58.48
N ILE A 1238 17.71 90.83 -57.55
CA ILE A 1238 17.04 91.84 -56.73
C ILE A 1238 17.67 93.21 -56.90
N ILE A 1239 16.90 94.25 -56.58
CA ILE A 1239 17.40 95.62 -56.42
C ILE A 1239 17.89 95.74 -54.98
N THR A 1240 19.07 96.30 -54.76
CA THR A 1240 19.56 96.62 -53.41
C THR A 1240 19.69 98.13 -53.28
N SER A 1241 19.14 98.69 -52.22
CA SER A 1241 19.20 100.13 -51.94
C SER A 1241 19.80 100.42 -50.57
N THR A 1242 20.36 101.62 -50.46
CA THR A 1242 20.83 102.23 -49.22
C THR A 1242 19.91 103.36 -48.73
N THR A 1243 18.80 103.62 -49.43
CA THR A 1243 17.84 104.70 -49.11
C THR A 1243 16.60 104.12 -48.42
N THR A 1244 16.38 104.40 -47.13
CA THR A 1244 15.16 104.07 -46.36
C THR A 1244 13.89 104.46 -47.12
N ASN A 1245 12.94 103.53 -47.27
CA ASN A 1245 11.60 103.82 -47.81
C ASN A 1245 10.53 103.43 -46.80
#